data_AF-A0A151EF32-F1
#
_entry.id   AF-A0A151EF32-F1
#
_cell.length_a   1.000
_cell.length_b   1.000
_cell.length_c   1.000
_cell.angle_alpha   90.00
_cell.angle_beta   90.00
_cell.angle_gamma   90.00
#
_symmetry.space_group_name_H-M   'P 1'
#
loop_
_entity.id
_entity.type
_entity.pdbx_description
1 polymer ?
#
loop_
_entity_poly.entity_id
_entity_poly.type
_entity_poly.pdbx_seq_one_letter_code
_entity_poly.pdbx_strand_id
1 'polypeptide(L)'
;MLPWQALPLNTIGIIIALSVLIPTSIALILIKIKRYEELGWIIGIFLIILSFITFFYLIPNEIVSQARIPEDYIWEDEGNIYYWERNTVFFKDDFNLPEHIIDYLVKRDPIQKTFLGKEIIHVTQSNKYENKAIIHDALYDENGEIFTVLNDLEPVSEWYEINTHLTSLEYVNVEAGHMGIPSDVGNQNVIRIGWVDSGGNKDGPEEVVLIREMKKIKTGYLDGIELAVWQSDINNKEIVWHGEPYLCDETLRLTVHTKTGYIVNVYRHLVLSAHLSQFVNIYYPEWLESKLISRYLKSSDPIGEGAELVYETTEESQARHIAEAKSYDAQLVFYPIIICIPMLIIGLCLIWRYCGRAYYWKRYKDFEKNLGQTPETETDKKIINRKIAYKKIRKYITFAIGFILILTTVSIVINGAFLNKDSGFFLFEEKEQLDVIEDIPPTPPGTNRGIDSGRHILEPKDEGSHRLLFEADREWWYYNVFFDIPGTDLEGWSMIISFNKMAPGDLRFVKRDNFFMVLYDNQSNLYDFNILNQRRGTLKYKSSGVDIQFKNNWAKGTYPSWQVHGEVGEIVVDLDFTADFMPVWVEGRSSNLPFFGKYWSGDYYIPRCFVEGTILWEGKEYIVYGKGYHDHVWESNIPRFVTRGWDWANFHFDNGWEIYLSQFLLRWPPNKLTGALLVSPNDRNIVEWGTEFTLEYVEEKKADGYSAMSYPRKYRLEASRDDMKLELDIEVYNAIEIVWKYSGIGMFEGPCRVTGTFAWSGNIVELNGYGMTEVTRVKYLFESLADRIKELFS
;
A
#
# COMPACT_ATOMS: atom_id res chain seq x y z
N MET A 1 -0.03 -23.27 29.60
CA MET A 1 0.54 -23.08 30.97
C MET A 1 -0.57 -23.10 32.00
N LEU A 2 -0.28 -23.33 33.29
CA LEU A 2 -1.27 -23.05 34.34
C LEU A 2 -1.52 -21.53 34.42
N PRO A 3 -2.75 -21.03 34.64
CA PRO A 3 -3.07 -19.59 34.61
C PRO A 3 -2.20 -18.73 35.54
N TRP A 4 -1.72 -19.33 36.63
CA TRP A 4 -0.86 -18.68 37.63
C TRP A 4 0.61 -18.56 37.22
N GLN A 5 1.02 -19.24 36.15
CA GLN A 5 2.36 -19.12 35.55
C GLN A 5 2.39 -18.06 34.44
N ALA A 6 1.22 -17.66 33.93
CA ALA A 6 1.08 -16.69 32.84
C ALA A 6 1.05 -15.23 33.34
N LEU A 7 0.89 -14.99 34.65
CA LEU A 7 0.89 -13.65 35.25
C LEU A 7 2.20 -13.39 36.02
N PRO A 8 2.73 -12.16 35.99
CA PRO A 8 3.88 -11.79 36.80
C PRO A 8 3.64 -12.04 38.29
N LEU A 9 4.66 -12.53 38.99
CA LEU A 9 4.63 -12.71 40.45
C LEU A 9 4.25 -11.42 41.19
N ASN A 10 4.61 -10.26 40.65
CA ASN A 10 4.26 -8.95 41.20
C ASN A 10 2.75 -8.67 41.11
N THR A 11 2.12 -8.97 39.97
CA THR A 11 0.66 -8.89 39.81
C THR A 11 -0.05 -9.77 40.81
N ILE A 12 0.37 -11.04 40.89
CA ILE A 12 -0.22 -12.01 41.80
C ILE A 12 -0.04 -11.50 43.24
N GLY A 13 1.13 -10.96 43.56
CA GLY A 13 1.43 -10.30 44.83
C GLY A 13 0.52 -9.10 45.11
N ILE A 14 0.25 -8.23 44.13
CA ILE A 14 -0.64 -7.07 44.26
C ILE A 14 -2.09 -7.52 44.47
N ILE A 15 -2.59 -8.48 43.69
CA ILE A 15 -3.95 -9.02 43.85
C ILE A 15 -4.11 -9.63 45.24
N ILE A 16 -3.13 -10.41 45.70
CA ILE A 16 -3.12 -10.99 47.05
C ILE A 16 -3.03 -9.90 48.12
N ALA A 17 -2.13 -8.93 47.95
CA ALA A 17 -1.96 -7.83 48.90
C ALA A 17 -3.23 -6.98 49.02
N LEU A 18 -3.87 -6.60 47.91
CA LEU A 18 -5.15 -5.88 47.92
C LEU A 18 -6.27 -6.72 48.53
N SER A 19 -6.29 -8.02 48.24
CA SER A 19 -7.26 -8.98 48.79
C SER A 19 -7.10 -9.24 50.30
N VAL A 20 -5.97 -8.89 50.89
CA VAL A 20 -5.70 -9.05 52.34
C VAL A 20 -5.73 -7.71 53.06
N LEU A 21 -5.04 -6.70 52.53
CA LEU A 21 -4.75 -5.43 53.20
C LEU A 21 -5.98 -4.53 53.28
N ILE A 22 -6.79 -4.45 52.22
CA ILE A 22 -8.03 -3.66 52.22
C ILE A 22 -9.08 -4.31 53.13
N PRO A 23 -9.39 -5.61 53.03
CA PRO A 23 -10.29 -6.28 53.99
C PRO A 23 -9.83 -6.18 55.44
N THR A 24 -8.52 -6.28 55.71
CA THR A 24 -7.97 -6.15 57.07
C THR A 24 -8.10 -4.73 57.60
N SER A 25 -7.84 -3.72 56.78
CA SER A 25 -8.00 -2.30 57.16
C SER A 25 -9.46 -1.95 57.44
N ILE A 26 -10.37 -2.42 56.59
CA ILE A 26 -11.83 -2.30 56.79
C ILE A 26 -12.26 -3.02 58.07
N ALA A 27 -11.72 -4.22 58.33
CA ALA A 27 -12.00 -4.96 59.56
C ALA A 27 -11.60 -4.17 60.81
N LEU A 28 -10.42 -3.58 60.83
CA LEU A 28 -9.94 -2.76 61.96
C LEU A 28 -10.83 -1.54 62.21
N ILE A 29 -11.28 -0.86 61.15
CA ILE A 29 -12.22 0.28 61.25
C ILE A 29 -13.58 -0.18 61.79
N LEU A 30 -14.13 -1.26 61.25
CA LEU A 30 -15.43 -1.82 61.65
C LEU A 30 -15.43 -2.33 63.10
N ILE A 31 -14.31 -2.91 63.55
CA ILE A 31 -14.09 -3.30 64.95
C ILE A 31 -14.10 -2.06 65.84
N LYS A 32 -13.40 -0.98 65.45
CA LYS A 32 -13.34 0.28 66.21
C LYS A 32 -14.71 0.94 66.36
N ILE A 33 -15.58 0.86 65.35
CA ILE A 33 -16.95 1.41 65.39
C ILE A 33 -18.01 0.39 65.84
N LYS A 34 -17.61 -0.80 66.29
CA LYS A 34 -18.50 -1.89 66.75
C LYS A 34 -19.54 -2.37 65.72
N ARG A 35 -19.26 -2.25 64.42
CA ARG A 35 -20.12 -2.73 63.31
C ARG A 35 -19.58 -4.02 62.69
N TYR A 36 -19.20 -4.98 63.53
CA TYR A 36 -18.62 -6.27 63.11
C TYR A 36 -19.56 -7.13 62.24
N GLU A 37 -20.87 -6.85 62.30
CA GLU A 37 -21.85 -7.59 61.51
C GLU A 37 -21.71 -7.32 60.01
N GLU A 38 -21.30 -6.12 59.63
CA GLU A 38 -21.22 -5.65 58.23
C GLU A 38 -19.96 -6.11 57.50
N LEU A 39 -19.03 -6.73 58.23
CA LEU A 39 -17.73 -7.16 57.71
C LEU A 39 -17.87 -8.10 56.51
N GLY A 40 -18.76 -9.08 56.58
CA GLY A 40 -18.98 -10.04 55.48
C GLY A 40 -19.62 -9.39 54.24
N TRP A 41 -20.42 -8.34 54.43
CA TRP A 41 -21.05 -7.62 53.32
C TRP A 41 -20.04 -6.75 52.58
N ILE A 42 -19.25 -5.97 53.32
CA ILE A 42 -18.26 -5.05 52.73
C ILE A 42 -17.14 -5.82 52.05
N ILE A 43 -16.61 -6.87 52.68
CA ILE A 43 -15.60 -7.75 52.06
C ILE A 43 -16.20 -8.48 50.85
N GLY A 44 -17.46 -8.92 50.93
CA GLY A 44 -18.13 -9.59 49.83
C GLY A 44 -18.31 -8.69 48.60
N ILE A 45 -18.76 -7.44 48.79
CA ILE A 45 -18.86 -6.44 47.71
C ILE A 45 -17.48 -6.12 47.12
N PHE A 46 -16.48 -5.92 47.99
CA PHE A 46 -15.11 -5.65 47.56
C PHE A 46 -14.57 -6.77 46.66
N LEU A 47 -14.74 -8.04 47.05
CA LEU A 47 -14.28 -9.18 46.24
C LEU A 47 -15.02 -9.31 44.91
N ILE A 48 -16.30 -8.95 44.83
CA ILE A 48 -17.05 -8.92 43.57
C ILE A 48 -16.53 -7.80 42.66
N ILE A 49 -16.37 -6.58 43.17
CA ILE A 49 -15.84 -5.45 42.41
C ILE A 49 -14.41 -5.75 41.95
N LEU A 50 -13.57 -6.27 42.83
CA LEU A 50 -12.20 -6.67 42.51
C LEU A 50 -12.21 -7.77 41.44
N SER A 51 -13.07 -8.79 41.55
CA SER A 51 -13.22 -9.83 40.52
C SER A 51 -13.58 -9.26 39.15
N PHE A 52 -14.52 -8.30 39.07
CA PHE A 52 -14.89 -7.67 37.79
C PHE A 52 -13.78 -6.77 37.22
N ILE A 53 -13.12 -5.95 38.05
CA ILE A 53 -11.99 -5.12 37.61
C ILE A 53 -10.83 -6.01 37.15
N THR A 54 -10.56 -7.09 37.89
CA THR A 54 -9.53 -8.05 37.52
C THR A 54 -9.85 -8.76 36.21
N PHE A 55 -11.12 -9.10 35.98
CA PHE A 55 -11.59 -9.80 34.78
C PHE A 55 -11.54 -8.92 33.52
N PHE A 56 -12.10 -7.71 33.58
CA PHE A 56 -12.27 -6.87 32.40
C PHE A 56 -11.08 -5.95 32.12
N TYR A 57 -10.21 -5.71 33.10
CA TYR A 57 -9.17 -4.69 32.98
C TYR A 57 -7.77 -5.20 33.34
N LEU A 58 -7.56 -5.75 34.55
CA LEU A 58 -6.19 -6.10 34.97
C LEU A 58 -5.61 -7.28 34.19
N ILE A 59 -6.34 -8.39 34.08
CA ILE A 59 -5.79 -9.60 33.47
C ILE A 59 -5.56 -9.42 31.95
N PRO A 60 -6.53 -8.92 31.15
CA PRO A 60 -6.29 -8.71 29.73
C PRO A 60 -5.13 -7.75 29.44
N ASN A 61 -5.07 -6.60 30.14
CA ASN A 61 -4.01 -5.62 29.90
C ASN A 61 -2.64 -6.11 30.38
N GLU A 62 -2.55 -6.79 31.52
CA GLU A 62 -1.25 -7.29 32.00
C GLU A 62 -0.76 -8.53 31.26
N ILE A 63 -1.66 -9.39 30.76
CA ILE A 63 -1.24 -10.49 29.88
C ILE A 63 -0.60 -9.89 28.63
N VAL A 64 -1.16 -8.84 28.04
CA VAL A 64 -0.60 -8.24 26.82
C VAL A 64 0.65 -7.40 27.13
N SER A 65 0.62 -6.54 28.15
CA SER A 65 1.72 -5.58 28.44
C SER A 65 2.96 -6.18 29.09
N GLN A 66 2.88 -7.41 29.62
CA GLN A 66 4.02 -8.13 30.22
C GLN A 66 4.30 -9.44 29.49
N ALA A 67 3.59 -9.73 28.40
CA ALA A 67 3.88 -10.90 27.59
C ALA A 67 5.25 -10.76 26.95
N ARG A 68 5.98 -11.87 27.01
CA ARG A 68 7.29 -12.00 26.41
C ARG A 68 7.28 -13.10 25.39
N ILE A 69 8.14 -12.96 24.39
CA ILE A 69 8.48 -14.06 23.50
C ILE A 69 9.03 -15.23 24.35
N PRO A 70 8.50 -16.46 24.19
CA PRO A 70 9.03 -17.66 24.83
C PRO A 70 10.51 -17.91 24.52
N GLU A 71 11.23 -18.61 25.41
CA GLU A 71 12.67 -18.91 25.22
C GLU A 71 12.92 -19.86 24.05
N ASP A 72 11.92 -20.65 23.69
CA ASP A 72 11.86 -21.63 22.60
C ASP A 72 10.88 -21.18 21.51
N TYR A 73 10.65 -19.88 21.39
CA TYR A 73 9.74 -19.35 20.38
C TYR A 73 10.25 -19.63 18.98
N ILE A 74 9.38 -20.22 18.18
CA ILE A 74 9.57 -20.46 16.75
C ILE A 74 8.29 -19.97 16.07
N TRP A 75 8.45 -19.04 15.14
CA TRP A 75 7.42 -18.69 14.18
C TRP A 75 7.84 -19.25 12.83
N GLU A 76 6.95 -19.99 12.19
CA GLU A 76 7.18 -20.64 10.91
C GLU A 76 6.05 -20.32 9.96
N ASP A 77 6.37 -19.66 8.84
CA ASP A 77 5.43 -19.40 7.76
C ASP A 77 5.85 -20.10 6.47
N GLU A 78 4.88 -20.63 5.74
CA GLU A 78 5.07 -21.22 4.42
C GLU A 78 4.47 -20.31 3.37
N GLY A 79 5.31 -19.88 2.42
CA GLY A 79 4.95 -18.91 1.40
C GLY A 79 5.32 -19.37 0.00
N ASN A 80 4.50 -18.99 -0.98
CA ASN A 80 4.85 -19.09 -2.38
C ASN A 80 5.94 -18.07 -2.68
N ILE A 81 7.07 -18.56 -3.18
CA ILE A 81 8.19 -17.70 -3.57
C ILE A 81 8.29 -17.64 -5.08
N TYR A 82 8.34 -16.42 -5.59
CA TYR A 82 8.83 -16.14 -6.93
C TYR A 82 10.14 -15.37 -6.79
N TYR A 83 11.22 -15.98 -7.22
CA TYR A 83 12.53 -15.35 -7.29
C TYR A 83 12.95 -15.22 -8.74
N TRP A 84 13.36 -14.00 -9.11
CA TRP A 84 13.89 -13.70 -10.41
C TRP A 84 15.17 -12.89 -10.25
N GLU A 85 16.20 -13.25 -11.00
CA GLU A 85 17.49 -12.56 -10.96
C GLU A 85 18.03 -12.37 -12.36
N ARG A 86 18.52 -11.16 -12.61
CA ARG A 86 19.12 -10.78 -13.88
C ARG A 86 20.60 -11.13 -13.88
N ASN A 87 21.02 -11.90 -14.88
CA ASN A 87 22.41 -12.33 -15.02
C ASN A 87 23.15 -11.68 -16.20
N THR A 88 22.67 -10.54 -16.69
CA THR A 88 23.30 -9.78 -17.78
C THR A 88 23.40 -8.28 -17.50
N VAL A 89 24.54 -7.67 -17.83
CA VAL A 89 24.76 -6.22 -17.75
C VAL A 89 23.86 -5.50 -18.76
N PHE A 90 23.02 -4.58 -18.29
CA PHE A 90 22.37 -3.59 -19.14
C PHE A 90 23.16 -2.29 -19.12
N PHE A 91 23.38 -1.70 -20.30
CA PHE A 91 23.96 -0.37 -20.40
C PHE A 91 22.83 0.63 -20.62
N LYS A 92 22.67 1.57 -19.68
CA LYS A 92 21.67 2.67 -19.70
C LYS A 92 21.70 3.47 -21.01
N ASP A 93 22.83 3.44 -21.72
CA ASP A 93 23.01 3.93 -23.08
C ASP A 93 23.87 2.92 -23.85
N ASP A 94 23.70 2.81 -25.18
CA ASP A 94 24.67 2.15 -26.04
C ASP A 94 26.05 2.81 -25.90
N PHE A 95 26.83 2.32 -24.94
CA PHE A 95 28.23 2.67 -24.82
C PHE A 95 28.94 2.30 -26.11
N ASN A 96 29.94 3.09 -26.49
CA ASN A 96 30.97 2.71 -27.46
C ASN A 96 31.84 1.56 -26.91
N LEU A 97 31.22 0.49 -26.43
CA LEU A 97 31.91 -0.77 -26.27
C LEU A 97 32.20 -1.26 -27.68
N PRO A 98 33.48 -1.48 -28.03
CA PRO A 98 33.79 -2.11 -29.29
C PRO A 98 32.99 -3.41 -29.44
N GLU A 99 32.44 -3.71 -30.62
CA GLU A 99 31.62 -4.92 -30.87
C GLU A 99 32.24 -6.19 -30.28
N HIS A 100 33.58 -6.30 -30.33
CA HIS A 100 34.30 -7.43 -29.76
C HIS A 100 34.16 -7.59 -28.23
N ILE A 101 33.86 -6.53 -27.45
CA ILE A 101 33.60 -6.64 -26.00
C ILE A 101 32.16 -7.06 -25.73
N ILE A 102 31.20 -6.63 -26.56
CA ILE A 102 29.80 -7.06 -26.48
C ILE A 102 29.72 -8.59 -26.63
N ASP A 103 30.52 -9.17 -27.54
CA ASP A 103 30.61 -10.62 -27.74
C ASP A 103 31.18 -11.39 -26.51
N TYR A 104 31.94 -10.72 -25.63
CA TYR A 104 32.47 -11.31 -24.39
C TYR A 104 31.56 -11.11 -23.18
N LEU A 105 30.59 -10.19 -23.24
CA LEU A 105 29.54 -10.08 -22.24
C LEU A 105 28.56 -11.22 -22.48
N VAL A 106 28.76 -12.34 -21.77
CA VAL A 106 27.91 -13.52 -21.90
C VAL A 106 26.47 -13.11 -21.59
N LYS A 107 25.59 -13.18 -22.59
CA LYS A 107 24.15 -13.19 -22.37
C LYS A 107 23.81 -14.49 -21.64
N ARG A 108 23.52 -14.40 -20.35
CA ARG A 108 23.02 -15.51 -19.54
C ARG A 108 21.50 -15.42 -19.49
N ASP A 109 20.86 -16.58 -19.47
CA ASP A 109 19.43 -16.63 -19.15
C ASP A 109 19.22 -16.14 -17.71
N PRO A 110 18.13 -15.40 -17.43
CA PRO A 110 17.79 -15.00 -16.07
C PRO A 110 17.60 -16.23 -15.19
N ILE A 111 17.97 -16.15 -13.91
CA ILE A 111 17.60 -17.17 -12.94
C ILE A 111 16.16 -16.91 -12.55
N GLN A 112 15.31 -17.93 -12.70
CA GLN A 112 13.93 -17.89 -12.25
C GLN A 112 13.70 -19.13 -11.40
N LYS A 113 13.28 -18.93 -10.15
CA LYS A 113 12.94 -20.01 -9.22
C LYS A 113 11.52 -19.72 -8.70
N THR A 114 10.64 -20.71 -8.81
CA THR A 114 9.32 -20.66 -8.16
C THR A 114 9.18 -21.91 -7.33
N PHE A 115 9.03 -21.74 -6.02
CA PHE A 115 9.02 -22.83 -5.07
C PHE A 115 8.24 -22.45 -3.82
N LEU A 116 7.92 -23.45 -3.02
CA LEU A 116 7.35 -23.24 -1.69
C LEU A 116 8.51 -23.03 -0.71
N GLY A 117 8.63 -21.83 -0.15
CA GLY A 117 9.66 -21.52 0.84
C GLY A 117 9.11 -21.48 2.25
N LYS A 118 10.02 -21.50 3.22
CA LYS A 118 9.68 -21.46 4.64
C LYS A 118 10.48 -20.36 5.36
N GLU A 119 9.79 -19.34 5.85
CA GLU A 119 10.40 -18.31 6.70
C GLU A 119 10.33 -18.79 8.15
N ILE A 120 11.47 -18.76 8.84
CA ILE A 120 11.58 -19.22 10.24
C ILE A 120 12.24 -18.14 11.07
N ILE A 121 11.51 -17.69 12.09
CA ILE A 121 12.02 -16.79 13.13
C ILE A 121 12.14 -17.59 14.42
N HIS A 122 13.35 -17.76 14.92
CA HIS A 122 13.65 -18.61 16.07
C HIS A 122 14.48 -17.89 17.13
N VAL A 123 14.02 -17.94 18.39
CA VAL A 123 14.81 -17.52 19.55
C VAL A 123 15.87 -18.56 19.84
N THR A 124 17.14 -18.22 19.60
CA THR A 124 18.26 -19.16 19.84
C THR A 124 18.86 -19.03 21.22
N GLN A 125 18.78 -17.83 21.82
CA GLN A 125 19.25 -17.53 23.18
C GLN A 125 18.34 -16.48 23.78
N SER A 126 18.09 -16.57 25.09
CA SER A 126 17.29 -15.58 25.80
C SER A 126 17.85 -15.29 27.19
N ASN A 127 17.78 -14.04 27.61
CA ASN A 127 18.10 -13.57 28.95
C ASN A 127 16.89 -12.86 29.55
N LYS A 128 16.12 -13.60 30.36
CA LYS A 128 14.93 -13.08 31.05
C LYS A 128 15.21 -11.90 31.99
N TYR A 129 16.42 -11.78 32.56
CA TYR A 129 16.73 -10.70 33.49
C TYR A 129 17.00 -9.38 32.77
N GLU A 130 17.59 -9.45 31.58
CA GLU A 130 17.90 -8.28 30.75
C GLU A 130 16.81 -7.98 29.71
N ASN A 131 15.79 -8.84 29.62
CA ASN A 131 14.72 -8.80 28.63
C ASN A 131 15.23 -8.91 27.18
N LYS A 132 16.30 -9.66 26.95
CA LYS A 132 16.96 -9.80 25.65
C LYS A 132 16.75 -11.18 25.05
N ALA A 133 16.62 -11.27 23.73
CA ALA A 133 16.67 -12.52 22.99
C ALA A 133 17.44 -12.34 21.68
N ILE A 134 18.25 -13.35 21.34
CA ILE A 134 18.91 -13.44 20.04
C ILE A 134 17.99 -14.19 19.10
N ILE A 135 17.57 -13.51 18.05
CA ILE A 135 16.71 -14.02 16.98
C ILE A 135 17.58 -14.47 15.82
N HIS A 136 17.20 -15.60 15.23
CA HIS A 136 17.61 -16.00 13.89
C HIS A 136 16.38 -15.95 12.99
N ASP A 137 16.43 -15.11 11.97
CA ASP A 137 15.39 -14.95 10.97
C ASP A 137 15.96 -15.41 9.64
N ALA A 138 15.40 -16.47 9.06
CA ALA A 138 15.93 -17.06 7.84
C ALA A 138 14.84 -17.61 6.94
N LEU A 139 15.07 -17.46 5.64
CA LEU A 139 14.25 -18.04 4.59
C LEU A 139 14.89 -19.32 4.09
N TYR A 140 14.13 -20.41 4.10
CA TYR A 140 14.56 -21.73 3.63
C TYR A 140 13.91 -22.09 2.30
N ASP A 141 14.66 -22.77 1.44
CA ASP A 141 14.20 -23.29 0.17
C ASP A 141 13.50 -24.66 0.30
N GLU A 142 13.07 -25.21 -0.83
CA GLU A 142 12.41 -26.53 -0.92
C GLU A 142 13.30 -27.72 -0.49
N ASN A 143 14.62 -27.52 -0.43
CA ASN A 143 15.60 -28.50 0.04
C ASN A 143 15.90 -28.37 1.54
N GLY A 144 15.38 -27.33 2.19
CA GLY A 144 15.65 -27.01 3.59
C GLY A 144 17.01 -26.35 3.82
N GLU A 145 17.61 -25.77 2.78
CA GLU A 145 18.81 -24.94 2.88
C GLU A 145 18.42 -23.46 2.96
N ILE A 146 19.28 -22.62 3.55
CA ILE A 146 19.02 -21.17 3.59
C ILE A 146 19.03 -20.65 2.15
N PHE A 147 17.94 -20.00 1.76
CA PHE A 147 17.79 -19.44 0.43
C PHE A 147 18.79 -18.30 0.23
N THR A 148 19.47 -18.34 -0.90
CA THR A 148 20.45 -17.32 -1.30
C THR A 148 19.97 -16.60 -2.56
N VAL A 149 20.29 -15.31 -2.64
CA VAL A 149 20.02 -14.43 -3.78
C VAL A 149 21.33 -13.90 -4.36
N LEU A 150 21.23 -13.21 -5.49
CA LEU A 150 22.36 -12.58 -6.20
C LEU A 150 23.49 -13.58 -6.48
N ASN A 151 23.20 -14.57 -7.33
CA ASN A 151 24.11 -15.63 -7.76
C ASN A 151 24.56 -16.56 -6.62
N ASP A 152 23.61 -16.86 -5.73
CA ASP A 152 23.79 -17.69 -4.54
C ASP A 152 24.87 -17.15 -3.56
N LEU A 153 25.17 -15.84 -3.61
CA LEU A 153 26.17 -15.19 -2.75
C LEU A 153 25.57 -14.68 -1.44
N GLU A 154 24.35 -14.14 -1.50
CA GLU A 154 23.75 -13.41 -0.39
C GLU A 154 22.67 -14.25 0.30
N PRO A 155 22.90 -14.77 1.52
CA PRO A 155 21.90 -15.54 2.24
C PRO A 155 20.78 -14.63 2.76
N VAL A 156 19.53 -15.08 2.61
CA VAL A 156 18.36 -14.45 3.23
C VAL A 156 18.25 -14.98 4.66
N SER A 157 19.16 -14.54 5.52
CA SER A 157 19.27 -14.95 6.90
C SER A 157 19.92 -13.85 7.72
N GLU A 158 19.32 -13.43 8.83
CA GLU A 158 19.83 -12.38 9.70
C GLU A 158 19.78 -12.78 11.18
N TRP A 159 20.70 -12.20 11.96
CA TRP A 159 20.78 -12.40 13.40
C TRP A 159 20.75 -11.06 14.13
N TYR A 160 19.88 -10.93 15.12
CA TYR A 160 19.80 -9.68 15.87
C TYR A 160 19.26 -9.89 17.28
N GLU A 161 19.63 -8.99 18.19
CA GLU A 161 19.15 -8.97 19.56
C GLU A 161 17.94 -8.04 19.72
N ILE A 162 16.85 -8.58 20.25
CA ILE A 162 15.61 -7.83 20.50
C ILE A 162 15.23 -7.79 21.99
N ASN A 163 14.44 -6.78 22.32
CA ASN A 163 13.69 -6.74 23.56
C ASN A 163 12.52 -7.72 23.49
N THR A 164 12.52 -8.69 24.40
CA THR A 164 11.55 -9.80 24.44
C THR A 164 10.10 -9.41 24.71
N HIS A 165 9.80 -8.18 25.14
CA HIS A 165 8.42 -7.75 25.41
C HIS A 165 7.62 -7.55 24.12
N LEU A 166 6.46 -8.20 24.00
CA LEU A 166 5.60 -8.16 22.81
C LEU A 166 5.01 -6.77 22.48
N THR A 167 5.09 -5.83 23.42
CA THR A 167 4.68 -4.43 23.23
C THR A 167 5.79 -3.55 22.67
N SER A 168 7.05 -3.96 22.78
CA SER A 168 8.17 -3.19 22.22
C SER A 168 8.79 -3.90 21.04
N LEU A 169 9.17 -5.18 21.13
CA LEU A 169 9.93 -5.88 20.08
C LEU A 169 11.03 -5.02 19.42
N GLU A 170 11.67 -4.15 20.20
CA GLU A 170 12.67 -3.20 19.73
C GLU A 170 14.03 -3.88 19.61
N TYR A 171 14.83 -3.45 18.65
CA TYR A 171 16.24 -3.84 18.56
C TYR A 171 17.02 -3.30 19.77
N VAL A 172 17.98 -4.08 20.26
CA VAL A 172 18.73 -3.76 21.48
C VAL A 172 20.05 -3.08 21.19
N ASN A 173 20.77 -3.54 20.16
CA ASN A 173 22.11 -3.05 19.85
C ASN A 173 22.10 -1.87 18.87
N VAL A 174 20.99 -1.64 18.16
CA VAL A 174 20.84 -0.60 17.15
C VAL A 174 19.53 0.18 17.28
N GLU A 175 19.54 1.44 16.86
CA GLU A 175 18.34 2.29 16.82
C GLU A 175 17.61 2.16 15.48
N ALA A 176 16.88 1.06 15.30
CA ALA A 176 16.16 0.77 14.05
C ALA A 176 14.61 0.78 14.18
N GLY A 177 14.07 1.05 15.37
CA GLY A 177 12.64 0.94 15.65
C GLY A 177 12.24 -0.47 16.08
N HIS A 178 11.07 -0.93 15.65
CA HIS A 178 10.53 -2.24 16.01
C HIS A 178 10.90 -3.31 14.98
N MET A 179 11.08 -4.57 15.40
CA MET A 179 11.23 -5.72 14.52
C MET A 179 9.93 -6.09 13.79
N GLY A 180 8.78 -5.85 14.43
CA GLY A 180 7.45 -6.19 13.91
C GLY A 180 6.39 -5.19 14.35
N ILE A 181 5.11 -5.51 14.15
CA ILE A 181 4.01 -4.68 14.65
C ILE A 181 3.77 -5.00 16.15
N PRO A 182 3.97 -4.05 17.07
CA PRO A 182 3.73 -4.30 18.48
C PRO A 182 2.23 -4.40 18.79
N SER A 183 1.92 -5.05 19.90
CA SER A 183 0.54 -5.32 20.33
C SER A 183 -0.20 -4.12 20.93
N ASP A 184 0.50 -3.07 21.34
CA ASP A 184 -0.04 -1.93 22.10
C ASP A 184 -0.03 -0.60 21.32
N VAL A 185 -0.04 -0.67 19.99
CA VAL A 185 -0.07 0.50 19.08
C VAL A 185 -1.25 1.46 19.30
N GLY A 186 -2.29 1.05 20.04
CA GLY A 186 -3.44 1.88 20.36
C GLY A 186 -4.13 2.40 19.09
N ASN A 187 -4.31 3.73 19.02
CA ASN A 187 -4.90 4.40 17.84
C ASN A 187 -3.84 4.85 16.82
N GLN A 188 -2.58 4.42 16.93
CA GLN A 188 -1.57 4.77 15.94
C GLN A 188 -1.93 4.14 14.59
N ASN A 189 -1.74 4.92 13.54
CA ASN A 189 -1.90 4.49 12.15
C ASN A 189 -0.56 4.38 11.42
N VAL A 190 0.54 4.79 12.06
CA VAL A 190 1.90 4.73 11.51
C VAL A 190 2.85 4.28 12.61
N ILE A 191 3.74 3.33 12.30
CA ILE A 191 4.81 2.89 13.19
C ILE A 191 6.14 2.72 12.42
N ARG A 192 7.27 2.75 13.12
CA ARG A 192 8.60 2.55 12.51
C ARG A 192 9.08 1.11 12.70
N ILE A 193 9.36 0.42 11.60
CA ILE A 193 9.99 -0.90 11.59
C ILE A 193 11.42 -0.79 11.03
N GLY A 194 12.33 -1.55 11.62
CA GLY A 194 13.72 -1.65 11.18
C GLY A 194 13.97 -2.90 10.36
N TRP A 195 14.85 -2.79 9.38
CA TRP A 195 15.58 -3.92 8.79
C TRP A 195 17.02 -3.81 9.26
N VAL A 196 17.46 -4.82 10.00
CA VAL A 196 18.81 -4.93 10.58
C VAL A 196 19.50 -6.12 9.96
N ASP A 197 20.78 -5.95 9.63
CA ASP A 197 21.64 -6.92 8.98
C ASP A 197 22.83 -7.23 9.90
N SER A 198 23.21 -8.50 9.95
CA SER A 198 24.36 -8.99 10.73
C SER A 198 25.44 -9.63 9.85
N GLY A 199 25.51 -9.24 8.59
CA GLY A 199 26.30 -9.93 7.55
C GLY A 199 25.87 -11.39 7.40
N GLY A 200 24.60 -11.69 7.71
CA GLY A 200 24.01 -13.02 7.76
C GLY A 200 24.62 -14.04 8.73
N ASN A 201 25.46 -13.56 9.66
CA ASN A 201 26.18 -14.41 10.61
C ASN A 201 25.76 -14.11 12.06
N LYS A 202 25.71 -15.16 12.88
CA LYS A 202 25.30 -15.07 14.30
C LYS A 202 26.13 -14.08 15.14
N ASP A 203 27.42 -14.00 14.85
CA ASP A 203 28.36 -13.14 15.57
C ASP A 203 28.77 -11.91 14.76
N GLY A 204 28.04 -11.58 13.69
CA GLY A 204 28.29 -10.39 12.87
C GLY A 204 27.78 -9.10 13.54
N PRO A 205 28.29 -7.93 13.12
CA PRO A 205 27.85 -6.65 13.67
C PRO A 205 26.41 -6.32 13.21
N GLU A 206 25.53 -5.94 14.13
CA GLU A 206 24.20 -5.44 13.78
C GLU A 206 24.31 -4.03 13.17
N GLU A 207 23.90 -3.89 11.91
CA GLU A 207 23.83 -2.62 11.20
C GLU A 207 22.42 -2.35 10.70
N VAL A 208 22.00 -1.08 10.73
CA VAL A 208 20.67 -0.68 10.25
C VAL A 208 20.72 -0.52 8.74
N VAL A 209 20.07 -1.43 8.03
CA VAL A 209 19.92 -1.41 6.56
C VAL A 209 18.90 -0.36 6.15
N LEU A 210 17.74 -0.38 6.81
CA LEU A 210 16.60 0.46 6.47
C LEU A 210 15.70 0.67 7.68
N ILE A 211 15.16 1.88 7.83
CA ILE A 211 14.02 2.15 8.71
C ILE A 211 12.85 2.60 7.85
N ARG A 212 11.71 1.91 7.98
CA ARG A 212 10.50 2.14 7.19
C ARG A 212 9.32 2.52 8.08
N GLU A 213 8.39 3.28 7.52
CA GLU A 213 7.12 3.63 8.17
C GLU A 213 6.02 2.68 7.68
N MET A 214 5.52 1.83 8.56
CA MET A 214 4.36 0.98 8.28
C MET A 214 3.08 1.76 8.55
N LYS A 215 2.22 1.87 7.55
CA LYS A 215 0.90 2.50 7.65
C LYS A 215 -0.18 1.45 7.80
N LYS A 216 -1.09 1.63 8.76
CA LYS A 216 -2.27 0.78 8.91
C LYS A 216 -3.29 1.16 7.85
N ILE A 217 -3.47 0.29 6.85
CA ILE A 217 -4.35 0.55 5.70
C ILE A 217 -5.76 0.02 5.91
N LYS A 218 -5.91 -1.07 6.69
CA LYS A 218 -7.21 -1.70 6.93
C LYS A 218 -7.26 -2.34 8.31
N THR A 219 -8.46 -2.42 8.89
CA THR A 219 -8.75 -3.21 10.09
C THR A 219 -10.09 -3.88 9.90
N GLY A 220 -10.23 -5.13 10.33
CA GLY A 220 -11.46 -5.89 10.12
C GLY A 220 -11.40 -7.23 10.82
N TYR A 221 -12.36 -8.08 10.49
CA TYR A 221 -12.48 -9.41 11.09
C TYR A 221 -12.30 -10.48 10.04
N LEU A 222 -11.46 -11.46 10.36
CA LEU A 222 -11.35 -12.69 9.60
C LEU A 222 -11.56 -13.85 10.57
N ASP A 223 -12.50 -14.72 10.25
CA ASP A 223 -12.69 -15.97 10.99
C ASP A 223 -12.97 -15.80 12.51
N GLY A 224 -13.49 -14.64 12.91
CA GLY A 224 -13.85 -14.30 14.28
C GLY A 224 -12.76 -13.63 15.12
N ILE A 225 -11.57 -13.38 14.55
CA ILE A 225 -10.49 -12.61 15.19
C ILE A 225 -10.35 -11.24 14.51
N GLU A 226 -9.89 -10.25 15.27
CA GLU A 226 -9.69 -8.88 14.80
C GLU A 226 -8.25 -8.68 14.30
N LEU A 227 -8.13 -8.36 13.01
CA LEU A 227 -6.86 -8.22 12.31
C LEU A 227 -6.68 -6.79 11.78
N ALA A 228 -5.44 -6.37 11.65
CA ALA A 228 -5.06 -5.13 10.97
C ALA A 228 -4.03 -5.42 9.89
N VAL A 229 -4.20 -4.77 8.73
CA VAL A 229 -3.25 -4.82 7.61
C VAL A 229 -2.39 -3.56 7.65
N TRP A 230 -1.09 -3.78 7.68
CA TRP A 230 -0.08 -2.73 7.69
C TRP A 230 0.77 -2.86 6.43
N GLN A 231 1.03 -1.74 5.75
CA GLN A 231 1.81 -1.71 4.52
C GLN A 231 2.86 -0.60 4.58
N SER A 232 4.03 -0.88 4.01
CA SER A 232 5.06 0.10 3.67
C SER A 232 5.54 -0.15 2.26
N ASP A 233 5.61 0.93 1.48
CA ASP A 233 6.15 0.93 0.12
C ASP A 233 7.36 1.85 0.11
N ILE A 234 8.51 1.34 -0.31
CA ILE A 234 9.75 2.10 -0.47
C ILE A 234 10.18 2.00 -1.92
N ASN A 235 10.68 3.13 -2.45
CA ASN A 235 11.13 3.21 -3.83
C ASN A 235 12.50 3.89 -3.89
N ASN A 236 13.39 3.36 -4.73
CA ASN A 236 14.72 3.86 -5.06
C ASN A 236 15.56 4.18 -3.82
N LYS A 237 15.47 3.32 -2.80
CA LYS A 237 16.08 3.55 -1.50
C LYS A 237 17.46 2.93 -1.44
N GLU A 238 18.50 3.75 -1.27
CA GLU A 238 19.85 3.23 -1.02
C GLU A 238 19.89 2.47 0.31
N ILE A 239 20.38 1.23 0.25
CA ILE A 239 20.62 0.35 1.40
C ILE A 239 22.01 -0.28 1.29
N VAL A 240 22.53 -0.80 2.40
CA VAL A 240 23.72 -1.64 2.41
C VAL A 240 23.30 -2.98 3.00
N TRP A 241 23.40 -4.05 2.22
CA TRP A 241 23.04 -5.40 2.64
C TRP A 241 24.24 -6.32 2.44
N HIS A 242 24.61 -7.06 3.48
CA HIS A 242 25.82 -7.88 3.59
C HIS A 242 27.12 -7.13 3.23
N GLY A 243 27.13 -5.82 3.47
CA GLY A 243 28.27 -4.94 3.18
C GLY A 243 28.31 -4.38 1.76
N GLU A 244 27.34 -4.71 0.91
CA GLU A 244 27.25 -4.23 -0.48
C GLU A 244 26.11 -3.21 -0.64
N PRO A 245 26.34 -2.05 -1.29
CA PRO A 245 25.28 -1.08 -1.54
C PRO A 245 24.31 -1.53 -2.64
N TYR A 246 23.01 -1.32 -2.43
CA TYR A 246 21.95 -1.56 -3.41
C TYR A 246 20.95 -0.39 -3.42
N LEU A 247 20.23 -0.25 -4.52
CA LEU A 247 18.97 0.49 -4.54
C LEU A 247 17.82 -0.50 -4.35
N CYS A 248 16.96 -0.21 -3.38
CA CYS A 248 15.88 -1.08 -2.96
C CYS A 248 14.53 -0.46 -3.29
N ASP A 249 13.70 -1.23 -3.99
CA ASP A 249 12.26 -1.01 -4.08
C ASP A 249 11.57 -2.16 -3.34
N GLU A 250 10.67 -1.87 -2.40
CA GLU A 250 10.00 -2.92 -1.65
C GLU A 250 8.58 -2.55 -1.25
N THR A 251 7.64 -3.48 -1.46
CA THR A 251 6.33 -3.48 -0.80
C THR A 251 6.33 -4.55 0.29
N LEU A 252 6.14 -4.13 1.54
CA LEU A 252 5.96 -5.05 2.67
C LEU A 252 4.57 -4.86 3.26
N ARG A 253 3.77 -5.92 3.28
CA ARG A 253 2.45 -5.96 3.89
C ARG A 253 2.40 -7.06 4.95
N LEU A 254 2.06 -6.66 6.17
CA LEU A 254 1.89 -7.53 7.32
C LEU A 254 0.44 -7.48 7.78
N THR A 255 -0.21 -8.64 7.84
CA THR A 255 -1.50 -8.76 8.54
C THR A 255 -1.24 -9.30 9.92
N VAL A 256 -1.71 -8.58 10.93
CA VAL A 256 -1.40 -8.88 12.33
C VAL A 256 -2.65 -8.95 13.19
N HIS A 257 -2.62 -9.84 14.17
CA HIS A 257 -3.61 -9.93 15.22
C HIS A 257 -3.48 -8.73 16.16
N THR A 258 -4.52 -7.89 16.18
CA THR A 258 -4.49 -6.57 16.82
C THR A 258 -4.15 -6.58 18.31
N LYS A 259 -4.50 -7.66 19.04
CA LYS A 259 -4.27 -7.75 20.49
C LYS A 259 -2.89 -8.26 20.87
N THR A 260 -2.21 -8.99 19.99
CA THR A 260 -0.95 -9.67 20.33
C THR A 260 0.20 -9.29 19.40
N GLY A 261 -0.04 -8.57 18.31
CA GLY A 261 0.97 -8.28 17.29
C GLY A 261 1.38 -9.50 16.47
N TYR A 262 0.73 -10.65 16.66
CA TYR A 262 1.08 -11.90 16.00
C TYR A 262 0.78 -11.81 14.50
N ILE A 263 1.78 -12.09 13.68
CA ILE A 263 1.69 -12.01 12.21
C ILE A 263 0.95 -13.26 11.71
N VAL A 264 -0.11 -13.03 10.92
CA VAL A 264 -0.91 -14.10 10.31
C VAL A 264 -0.75 -14.20 8.79
N ASN A 265 -0.24 -13.15 8.16
CA ASN A 265 0.03 -13.12 6.73
C ASN A 265 1.17 -12.15 6.45
N VAL A 266 2.10 -12.57 5.60
CA VAL A 266 3.19 -11.80 5.04
C VAL A 266 3.04 -11.76 3.54
N TYR A 267 3.08 -10.55 2.99
CA TYR A 267 3.36 -10.33 1.59
C TYR A 267 4.59 -9.42 1.52
N ARG A 268 5.65 -9.89 0.88
CA ARG A 268 6.86 -9.13 0.65
C ARG A 268 7.18 -9.16 -0.83
N HIS A 269 7.45 -8.00 -1.38
CA HIS A 269 7.91 -7.83 -2.74
C HIS A 269 9.14 -6.96 -2.75
N LEU A 270 10.31 -7.58 -2.80
CA LEU A 270 11.61 -6.93 -2.69
C LEU A 270 12.31 -6.91 -4.05
N VAL A 271 12.84 -5.76 -4.43
CA VAL A 271 13.74 -5.56 -5.56
C VAL A 271 15.03 -4.96 -5.06
N LEU A 272 16.13 -5.54 -5.52
CA LEU A 272 17.48 -5.02 -5.30
C LEU A 272 18.10 -4.72 -6.66
N SER A 273 18.38 -3.45 -6.90
CA SER A 273 19.15 -2.97 -8.05
C SER A 273 20.60 -2.75 -7.66
N ALA A 274 21.52 -3.38 -8.38
CA ALA A 274 22.96 -3.31 -8.09
C ALA A 274 23.65 -2.21 -8.93
N HIS A 275 24.77 -1.68 -8.43
CA HIS A 275 25.64 -0.84 -9.24
C HIS A 275 26.40 -1.67 -10.27
N LEU A 276 26.73 -1.04 -11.41
CA LEU A 276 27.41 -1.71 -12.51
C LEU A 276 28.76 -2.33 -12.13
N SER A 277 29.54 -1.67 -11.25
CA SER A 277 30.78 -2.25 -10.76
C SER A 277 30.56 -3.52 -9.95
N GLN A 278 29.53 -3.53 -9.10
CA GLN A 278 29.21 -4.69 -8.26
C GLN A 278 28.68 -5.83 -9.11
N PHE A 279 27.79 -5.55 -10.05
CA PHE A 279 27.31 -6.54 -11.00
C PHE A 279 28.48 -7.18 -11.77
N VAL A 280 29.43 -6.36 -12.25
CA VAL A 280 30.61 -6.90 -12.94
C VAL A 280 31.41 -7.83 -12.01
N ASN A 281 31.55 -7.48 -10.73
CA ASN A 281 32.23 -8.31 -9.73
C ASN A 281 31.49 -9.64 -9.46
N ILE A 282 30.15 -9.59 -9.36
CA ILE A 282 29.32 -10.75 -9.06
C ILE A 282 29.34 -11.76 -10.22
N TYR A 283 29.29 -11.28 -11.47
CA TYR A 283 29.01 -12.14 -12.63
C TYR A 283 30.18 -12.36 -13.60
N TYR A 284 31.26 -11.56 -13.57
CA TYR A 284 32.35 -11.61 -14.56
C TYR A 284 33.76 -11.82 -13.96
N PRO A 285 34.74 -12.35 -14.74
CA PRO A 285 36.10 -12.59 -14.26
C PRO A 285 36.96 -11.32 -14.07
N GLU A 286 37.93 -11.35 -13.15
CA GLU A 286 38.87 -10.26 -12.80
C GLU A 286 39.57 -9.57 -14.00
N TRP A 287 39.84 -10.32 -15.09
CA TRP A 287 40.52 -9.75 -16.27
C TRP A 287 39.59 -8.90 -17.16
N LEU A 288 38.27 -9.18 -17.17
CA LEU A 288 37.26 -8.32 -17.81
C LEU A 288 37.03 -7.06 -16.97
N GLU A 289 36.93 -7.23 -15.65
CA GLU A 289 36.71 -6.18 -14.64
C GLU A 289 37.69 -5.00 -14.84
N SER A 290 39.00 -5.29 -14.87
CA SER A 290 40.02 -4.25 -14.97
C SER A 290 40.00 -3.45 -16.29
N LYS A 291 39.45 -3.98 -17.38
CA LYS A 291 39.40 -3.31 -18.70
C LYS A 291 38.08 -2.62 -18.98
N LEU A 292 36.95 -3.21 -18.56
CA LEU A 292 35.61 -2.63 -18.72
C LEU A 292 35.40 -1.45 -17.77
N ILE A 293 35.69 -1.64 -16.47
CA ILE A 293 35.49 -0.61 -15.44
C ILE A 293 36.47 0.56 -15.63
N SER A 294 37.73 0.30 -15.99
CA SER A 294 38.73 1.39 -16.09
C SER A 294 38.65 2.25 -17.35
N ARG A 295 37.98 1.79 -18.41
CA ARG A 295 37.99 2.46 -19.72
C ARG A 295 36.62 2.87 -20.25
N TYR A 296 35.56 2.15 -19.90
CA TYR A 296 34.29 2.29 -20.58
C TYR A 296 33.11 2.52 -19.64
N LEU A 297 33.14 2.09 -18.38
CA LEU A 297 31.99 2.18 -17.48
C LEU A 297 32.27 3.15 -16.32
N LYS A 298 31.32 4.02 -15.98
CA LYS A 298 31.36 4.76 -14.71
C LYS A 298 30.89 3.84 -13.61
N SER A 299 31.69 3.65 -12.56
CA SER A 299 31.48 2.62 -11.54
C SER A 299 30.27 2.85 -10.64
N SER A 300 29.73 4.07 -10.57
CA SER A 300 28.66 4.45 -9.63
C SER A 300 27.25 4.36 -10.20
N ASP A 301 27.08 4.11 -11.50
CA ASP A 301 25.75 4.16 -12.11
C ASP A 301 24.98 2.85 -11.80
N PRO A 302 23.74 2.93 -11.29
CA PRO A 302 22.93 1.76 -11.00
C PRO A 302 22.40 1.13 -12.29
N ILE A 303 22.31 -0.21 -12.35
CA ILE A 303 21.90 -0.93 -13.57
C ILE A 303 20.78 -1.94 -13.31
N GLY A 304 19.54 -1.47 -13.20
CA GLY A 304 18.34 -2.32 -13.13
C GLY A 304 18.28 -3.31 -11.94
N GLU A 305 17.11 -3.96 -11.75
CA GLU A 305 16.82 -5.10 -10.87
C GLU A 305 17.91 -6.17 -11.06
N GLY A 306 18.81 -6.25 -10.08
CA GLY A 306 19.73 -7.37 -9.89
C GLY A 306 18.96 -8.60 -9.42
N ALA A 307 18.03 -8.43 -8.47
CA ALA A 307 17.17 -9.50 -7.96
C ALA A 307 15.77 -8.99 -7.58
N GLU A 308 14.76 -9.82 -7.82
CA GLU A 308 13.37 -9.66 -7.38
C GLU A 308 12.97 -10.90 -6.56
N LEU A 309 12.42 -10.67 -5.37
CA LEU A 309 11.90 -11.69 -4.48
C LEU A 309 10.47 -11.33 -4.08
N VAL A 310 9.51 -12.16 -4.49
CA VAL A 310 8.14 -12.15 -3.99
C VAL A 310 7.99 -13.30 -3.01
N TYR A 311 7.48 -13.00 -1.81
CA TYR A 311 7.05 -13.97 -0.82
C TYR A 311 5.60 -13.68 -0.45
N GLU A 312 4.74 -14.68 -0.57
CA GLU A 312 3.34 -14.58 -0.20
C GLU A 312 2.91 -15.80 0.62
N THR A 313 2.45 -15.57 1.85
CA THR A 313 1.92 -16.61 2.73
C THR A 313 0.86 -17.46 2.03
N THR A 314 0.99 -18.78 2.12
CA THR A 314 0.00 -19.72 1.56
C THR A 314 -1.31 -19.71 2.35
N GLU A 315 -2.43 -20.04 1.70
CA GLU A 315 -3.73 -20.17 2.38
C GLU A 315 -3.70 -21.15 3.57
N GLU A 316 -2.97 -22.27 3.42
CA GLU A 316 -2.81 -23.26 4.49
C GLU A 316 -2.03 -22.70 5.68
N SER A 317 -0.92 -22.00 5.42
CA SER A 317 -0.13 -21.36 6.49
C SER A 317 -0.90 -20.24 7.19
N GLN A 318 -1.60 -19.40 6.42
CA GLN A 318 -2.49 -18.37 6.97
C GLN A 318 -3.56 -18.98 7.89
N ALA A 319 -4.20 -20.08 7.47
CA ALA A 319 -5.19 -20.77 8.30
C ALA A 319 -4.58 -21.32 9.61
N ARG A 320 -3.34 -21.83 9.58
CA ARG A 320 -2.61 -22.24 10.80
C ARG A 320 -2.37 -21.05 11.72
N HIS A 321 -1.88 -19.92 11.20
CA HIS A 321 -1.65 -18.72 12.00
C HIS A 321 -2.94 -18.13 12.57
N ILE A 322 -4.04 -18.16 11.81
CA ILE A 322 -5.37 -17.78 12.31
C ILE A 322 -5.81 -18.70 13.46
N ALA A 323 -5.57 -20.01 13.37
CA ALA A 323 -5.87 -20.94 14.45
C ALA A 323 -5.02 -20.65 15.71
N GLU A 324 -3.73 -20.33 15.53
CA GLU A 324 -2.84 -19.89 16.61
C GLU A 324 -3.37 -18.61 17.28
N ALA A 325 -3.74 -17.59 16.47
CA ALA A 325 -4.32 -16.32 16.93
C ALA A 325 -5.63 -16.53 17.72
N LYS A 326 -6.52 -17.41 17.24
CA LYS A 326 -7.72 -17.82 17.98
C LYS A 326 -7.39 -18.46 19.33
N SER A 327 -6.30 -19.24 19.39
CA SER A 327 -5.85 -19.86 20.63
C SER A 327 -5.41 -18.81 21.67
N TYR A 328 -4.76 -17.72 21.22
CA TYR A 328 -4.40 -16.60 22.08
C TYR A 328 -5.65 -15.87 22.60
N ASP A 329 -6.63 -15.63 21.74
CA ASP A 329 -7.92 -15.04 22.14
C ASP A 329 -8.65 -15.91 23.17
N ALA A 330 -8.66 -17.23 22.97
CA ALA A 330 -9.22 -18.17 23.93
C ALA A 330 -8.50 -18.12 25.28
N GLN A 331 -7.17 -18.01 25.29
CA GLN A 331 -6.37 -17.87 26.52
C GLN A 331 -6.64 -16.54 27.24
N LEU A 332 -6.73 -15.43 26.50
CA LEU A 332 -7.06 -14.11 27.02
C LEU A 332 -8.44 -14.09 27.70
N VAL A 333 -9.37 -14.96 27.29
CA VAL A 333 -10.67 -15.13 27.95
C VAL A 333 -10.62 -16.14 29.10
N PHE A 334 -9.93 -17.27 28.92
CA PHE A 334 -9.91 -18.38 29.86
C PHE A 334 -9.15 -18.07 31.16
N TYR A 335 -8.00 -17.39 31.08
CA TYR A 335 -7.21 -17.05 32.27
C TYR A 335 -7.97 -16.11 33.23
N PRO A 336 -8.65 -15.04 32.78
CA PRO A 336 -9.55 -14.27 33.63
C PRO A 336 -10.61 -15.12 34.32
N ILE A 337 -11.24 -16.06 33.60
CA ILE A 337 -12.30 -16.91 34.13
C ILE A 337 -11.80 -17.73 35.33
N ILE A 338 -10.67 -18.43 35.19
CA ILE A 338 -10.15 -19.29 36.29
C ILE A 338 -9.76 -18.46 37.52
N ILE A 339 -9.18 -17.28 37.32
CA ILE A 339 -8.67 -16.46 38.42
C ILE A 339 -9.83 -15.72 39.12
N CYS A 340 -10.79 -15.21 38.36
CA CYS A 340 -11.84 -14.32 38.88
C CYS A 340 -13.05 -15.08 39.46
N ILE A 341 -13.39 -16.26 38.94
CA ILE A 341 -14.56 -17.04 39.42
C ILE A 341 -14.45 -17.41 40.91
N PRO A 342 -13.32 -17.93 41.43
CA PRO A 342 -13.19 -18.22 42.85
C PRO A 342 -13.41 -16.99 43.74
N MET A 343 -12.85 -15.83 43.35
CA MET A 343 -13.03 -14.56 44.06
C MET A 343 -14.50 -14.12 44.06
N LEU A 344 -15.18 -14.24 42.91
CA LEU A 344 -16.60 -13.94 42.77
C LEU A 344 -17.47 -14.83 43.67
N ILE A 345 -17.21 -16.14 43.66
CA ILE A 345 -17.96 -17.12 44.47
C ILE A 345 -17.77 -16.84 45.97
N ILE A 346 -16.53 -16.58 46.41
CA ILE A 346 -16.24 -16.23 47.81
C ILE A 346 -16.97 -14.94 48.20
N GLY A 347 -16.93 -13.91 47.34
CA GLY A 347 -17.65 -12.65 47.54
C GLY A 347 -19.16 -12.86 47.72
N LEU A 348 -19.78 -13.62 46.80
CA LEU A 348 -21.20 -13.98 46.86
C LEU A 348 -21.55 -14.76 48.13
N CYS A 349 -20.68 -15.68 48.57
CA CYS A 349 -20.90 -16.48 49.79
C CYS A 349 -20.85 -15.61 51.05
N LEU A 350 -19.97 -14.61 51.10
CA LEU A 350 -19.87 -13.68 52.23
C LEU A 350 -21.08 -12.74 52.31
N ILE A 351 -21.56 -12.23 51.16
CA ILE A 351 -22.81 -11.45 51.08
C ILE A 351 -23.99 -12.32 51.47
N TRP A 352 -24.10 -13.54 50.96
CA TRP A 352 -25.17 -14.47 51.30
C TRP A 352 -25.20 -14.77 52.80
N ARG A 353 -24.03 -15.05 53.39
CA ARG A 353 -23.89 -15.26 54.84
C ARG A 353 -24.33 -14.03 55.63
N TYR A 354 -23.94 -12.83 55.20
CA TYR A 354 -24.39 -11.58 55.83
C TYR A 354 -25.91 -11.42 55.76
N CYS A 355 -26.50 -11.47 54.56
CA CYS A 355 -27.94 -11.32 54.35
C CYS A 355 -28.73 -12.36 55.14
N GLY A 356 -28.24 -13.61 55.20
CA GLY A 356 -28.81 -14.67 56.03
C GLY A 356 -28.76 -14.34 57.52
N ARG A 357 -27.63 -13.81 58.02
CA ARG A 357 -27.44 -13.47 59.44
C ARG A 357 -28.23 -12.23 59.85
N ALA A 358 -28.23 -11.17 59.04
CA ALA A 358 -29.03 -9.95 59.25
C ALA A 358 -30.54 -10.26 59.28
N TYR A 359 -31.01 -11.17 58.42
CA TYR A 359 -32.37 -11.69 58.47
C TYR A 359 -32.66 -12.45 59.78
N TYR A 360 -31.74 -13.28 60.26
CA TYR A 360 -31.88 -13.99 61.54
C TYR A 360 -31.85 -13.04 62.75
N TRP A 361 -30.97 -12.05 62.76
CA TRP A 361 -30.81 -11.09 63.86
C TRP A 361 -32.00 -10.14 63.98
N LYS A 362 -32.56 -9.67 62.86
CA LYS A 362 -33.82 -8.93 62.85
C LYS A 362 -34.96 -9.76 63.46
N ARG A 363 -35.02 -11.04 63.10
CA ARG A 363 -36.01 -11.99 63.63
C ARG A 363 -35.77 -12.39 65.10
N TYR A 364 -34.52 -12.37 65.56
CA TYR A 364 -34.14 -12.63 66.94
C TYR A 364 -34.41 -11.42 67.84
N LYS A 365 -34.18 -10.19 67.35
CA LYS A 365 -34.64 -8.95 68.01
C LYS A 365 -36.16 -8.88 68.08
N ASP A 366 -36.86 -9.28 67.01
CA ASP A 366 -38.32 -9.45 67.04
C ASP A 366 -38.77 -10.56 68.01
N PHE A 367 -37.91 -11.54 68.29
CA PHE A 367 -38.16 -12.61 69.28
C PHE A 367 -37.92 -12.12 70.72
N GLU A 368 -36.84 -11.38 70.99
CA GLU A 368 -36.57 -10.73 72.29
C GLU A 368 -37.63 -9.68 72.66
N LYS A 369 -38.13 -8.91 71.68
CA LYS A 369 -39.25 -7.97 71.90
C LYS A 369 -40.55 -8.67 72.32
N ASN A 370 -40.67 -9.96 72.02
CA ASN A 370 -41.83 -10.80 72.34
C ASN A 370 -41.56 -11.80 73.49
N LEU A 371 -40.40 -11.77 74.13
CA LEU A 371 -40.00 -12.71 75.18
C LEU A 371 -40.56 -12.35 76.57
N GLY A 372 -41.25 -11.21 76.69
CA GLY A 372 -41.95 -10.78 77.90
C GLY A 372 -43.44 -11.16 77.95
N GLN A 373 -43.99 -11.87 76.98
CA GLN A 373 -45.41 -12.25 76.97
C GLN A 373 -45.59 -13.76 76.84
N THR A 374 -46.08 -14.37 77.91
CA THR A 374 -46.70 -15.70 77.89
C THR A 374 -47.89 -15.68 76.93
N PRO A 375 -48.03 -16.67 76.03
CA PRO A 375 -49.11 -16.68 75.05
C PRO A 375 -50.43 -17.05 75.73
N GLU A 376 -51.36 -16.09 75.82
CA GLU A 376 -52.65 -16.28 76.51
C GLU A 376 -53.85 -16.40 75.56
N THR A 377 -53.70 -16.32 74.23
CA THR A 377 -54.87 -16.37 73.31
C THR A 377 -54.73 -17.30 72.09
N GLU A 378 -55.88 -17.76 71.59
CA GLU A 378 -56.04 -18.64 70.40
C GLU A 378 -55.34 -18.10 69.13
N THR A 379 -55.13 -16.79 69.10
CA THR A 379 -54.39 -16.02 68.10
C THR A 379 -52.93 -16.46 67.98
N ASP A 380 -52.28 -16.83 69.10
CA ASP A 380 -50.86 -17.20 69.14
C ASP A 380 -50.61 -18.61 68.57
N LYS A 381 -51.59 -19.52 68.73
CA LYS A 381 -51.59 -20.84 68.07
C LYS A 381 -51.74 -20.72 66.54
N LYS A 382 -52.54 -19.76 66.05
CA LYS A 382 -52.63 -19.46 64.60
C LYS A 382 -51.32 -18.89 64.02
N ILE A 383 -50.56 -18.13 64.80
CA ILE A 383 -49.24 -17.58 64.39
C ILE A 383 -48.19 -18.70 64.27
N ILE A 384 -48.20 -19.68 65.17
CA ILE A 384 -47.29 -20.85 65.11
C ILE A 384 -47.61 -21.75 63.91
N ASN A 385 -48.90 -21.99 63.61
CA ASN A 385 -49.31 -22.77 62.44
C ASN A 385 -49.03 -22.04 61.11
N ARG A 386 -49.19 -20.71 61.04
CA ARG A 386 -48.72 -19.89 59.89
C ARG A 386 -47.19 -19.97 59.73
N LYS A 387 -46.41 -20.07 60.81
CA LYS A 387 -44.94 -20.21 60.79
C LYS A 387 -44.46 -21.58 60.26
N ILE A 388 -45.18 -22.67 60.50
CA ILE A 388 -44.87 -24.00 59.93
C ILE A 388 -45.17 -24.01 58.42
N ALA A 389 -46.30 -23.42 58.01
CA ALA A 389 -46.63 -23.23 56.59
C ALA A 389 -45.58 -22.37 55.87
N TYR A 390 -45.13 -21.27 56.49
CA TYR A 390 -44.08 -20.40 55.93
C TYR A 390 -42.69 -21.08 55.84
N LYS A 391 -42.37 -22.03 56.74
CA LYS A 391 -41.13 -22.81 56.70
C LYS A 391 -41.12 -23.79 55.52
N LYS A 392 -42.29 -24.37 55.19
CA LYS A 392 -42.51 -25.19 53.98
C LYS A 392 -42.44 -24.33 52.71
N ILE A 393 -43.13 -23.18 52.70
CA ILE A 393 -43.12 -22.22 51.59
C ILE A 393 -41.71 -21.66 51.34
N ARG A 394 -40.91 -21.40 52.38
CA ARG A 394 -39.50 -20.94 52.25
C ARG A 394 -38.60 -21.99 51.60
N LYS A 395 -38.77 -23.27 51.93
CA LYS A 395 -38.02 -24.36 51.29
C LYS A 395 -38.37 -24.46 49.80
N TYR A 396 -39.64 -24.25 49.45
CA TYR A 396 -40.13 -24.17 48.07
C TYR A 396 -39.68 -22.93 47.33
N ILE A 397 -39.68 -21.74 47.94
CA ILE A 397 -39.21 -20.49 47.33
C ILE A 397 -37.70 -20.53 47.11
N THR A 398 -36.91 -21.10 48.03
CA THR A 398 -35.46 -21.26 47.82
C THR A 398 -35.15 -22.28 46.73
N PHE A 399 -35.91 -23.38 46.65
CA PHE A 399 -35.80 -24.31 45.52
C PHE A 399 -36.27 -23.66 44.22
N ALA A 400 -37.33 -22.85 44.24
CA ALA A 400 -37.87 -22.17 43.07
C ALA A 400 -36.95 -21.05 42.58
N ILE A 401 -36.29 -20.28 43.46
CA ILE A 401 -35.31 -19.27 43.07
C ILE A 401 -34.03 -19.93 42.59
N GLY A 402 -33.57 -21.02 43.22
CA GLY A 402 -32.44 -21.81 42.72
C GLY A 402 -32.75 -22.46 41.37
N PHE A 403 -33.98 -22.95 41.17
CA PHE A 403 -34.45 -23.53 39.93
C PHE A 403 -34.70 -22.47 38.85
N ILE A 404 -35.21 -21.28 39.20
CA ILE A 404 -35.32 -20.13 38.30
C ILE A 404 -33.94 -19.63 37.92
N LEU A 405 -32.98 -19.56 38.85
CA LEU A 405 -31.60 -19.18 38.56
C LEU A 405 -30.95 -20.21 37.64
N ILE A 406 -31.07 -21.50 37.93
CA ILE A 406 -30.58 -22.57 37.05
C ILE A 406 -31.30 -22.52 35.70
N LEU A 407 -32.62 -22.28 35.65
CA LEU A 407 -33.35 -22.11 34.41
C LEU A 407 -32.98 -20.83 33.67
N THR A 408 -32.67 -19.72 34.33
CA THR A 408 -32.18 -18.51 33.66
C THR A 408 -30.75 -18.70 33.20
N THR A 409 -29.88 -19.39 33.94
CA THR A 409 -28.51 -19.69 33.51
C THR A 409 -28.53 -20.70 32.36
N VAL A 410 -29.35 -21.75 32.44
CA VAL A 410 -29.56 -22.72 31.36
C VAL A 410 -30.30 -22.06 30.19
N SER A 411 -31.23 -21.13 30.41
CA SER A 411 -31.91 -20.38 29.35
C SER A 411 -31.04 -19.26 28.78
N ILE A 412 -30.04 -18.74 29.48
CA ILE A 412 -29.01 -17.81 28.97
C ILE A 412 -27.92 -18.57 28.24
N VAL A 413 -27.61 -19.81 28.63
CA VAL A 413 -26.69 -20.69 27.91
C VAL A 413 -27.37 -21.29 26.67
N ILE A 414 -28.64 -21.68 26.79
CA ILE A 414 -29.45 -22.17 25.67
C ILE A 414 -29.90 -21.02 24.78
N ASN A 415 -30.34 -19.85 25.28
CA ASN A 415 -30.58 -18.66 24.43
C ASN A 415 -29.27 -18.03 23.97
N GLY A 416 -28.16 -18.13 24.68
CA GLY A 416 -26.84 -17.75 24.16
C GLY A 416 -26.40 -18.66 23.02
N ALA A 417 -26.84 -19.92 23.03
CA ALA A 417 -26.67 -20.87 21.94
C ALA A 417 -27.78 -20.81 20.87
N PHE A 418 -28.96 -20.22 21.15
CA PHE A 418 -30.11 -20.08 20.25
C PHE A 418 -30.37 -18.65 19.75
N LEU A 419 -29.66 -17.63 20.24
CA LEU A 419 -29.60 -16.28 19.68
C LEU A 419 -28.75 -16.23 18.40
N ASN A 420 -28.49 -17.39 17.79
CA ASN A 420 -28.07 -17.55 16.40
C ASN A 420 -29.21 -18.11 15.53
N LYS A 421 -30.43 -17.59 15.71
CA LYS A 421 -31.47 -17.55 14.67
C LYS A 421 -32.59 -16.58 15.05
N ASP A 422 -32.69 -15.51 14.28
CA ASP A 422 -33.86 -14.65 14.10
C ASP A 422 -34.40 -13.88 15.32
N SER A 423 -33.78 -12.74 15.64
CA SER A 423 -34.55 -11.54 16.05
C SER A 423 -33.73 -10.27 15.86
N GLY A 424 -34.19 -9.41 14.93
CA GLY A 424 -33.52 -8.19 14.53
C GLY A 424 -33.60 -7.04 15.54
N PHE A 425 -32.74 -6.06 15.28
CA PHE A 425 -32.57 -4.75 15.92
C PHE A 425 -31.77 -4.70 17.22
N PHE A 426 -30.50 -5.10 17.12
CA PHE A 426 -29.42 -4.19 17.44
C PHE A 426 -28.67 -3.92 16.13
N LEU A 427 -28.47 -2.66 15.77
CA LEU A 427 -27.55 -2.27 14.69
C LEU A 427 -26.14 -2.71 15.13
N PHE A 428 -25.77 -3.94 14.79
CA PHE A 428 -24.37 -4.26 14.63
C PHE A 428 -23.94 -3.50 13.38
N GLU A 429 -22.94 -2.62 13.54
CA GLU A 429 -22.14 -2.17 12.40
C GLU A 429 -21.79 -3.42 11.59
N GLU A 430 -22.04 -3.35 10.29
CA GLU A 430 -21.61 -4.35 9.33
C GLU A 430 -20.09 -4.43 9.46
N LYS A 431 -19.60 -5.42 10.22
CA LYS A 431 -18.18 -5.58 10.47
C LYS A 431 -17.55 -5.95 9.13
N GLU A 432 -16.69 -5.07 8.63
CA GLU A 432 -16.04 -5.23 7.33
C GLU A 432 -15.28 -6.57 7.29
N GLN A 433 -15.68 -7.41 6.35
CA GLN A 433 -14.99 -8.67 6.08
C GLN A 433 -13.66 -8.33 5.42
N LEU A 434 -12.58 -8.87 5.99
CA LEU A 434 -11.24 -8.64 5.49
C LEU A 434 -10.95 -9.67 4.39
N ASP A 435 -10.99 -9.24 3.14
CA ASP A 435 -10.38 -9.98 2.02
C ASP A 435 -8.88 -9.71 2.09
N VAL A 436 -8.12 -10.69 2.62
CA VAL A 436 -6.68 -10.56 2.89
C VAL A 436 -5.84 -10.78 1.63
N ILE A 437 -6.42 -11.45 0.63
CA ILE A 437 -5.81 -11.78 -0.65
C ILE A 437 -6.63 -11.07 -1.71
N GLU A 438 -6.07 -10.03 -2.32
CA GLU A 438 -6.64 -9.50 -3.58
C GLU A 438 -6.20 -10.46 -4.68
N ASP A 439 -7.16 -11.05 -5.40
CA ASP A 439 -6.86 -11.79 -6.63
C ASP A 439 -6.20 -10.82 -7.61
N ILE A 440 -4.87 -10.88 -7.71
CA ILE A 440 -4.13 -10.12 -8.72
C ILE A 440 -4.61 -10.65 -10.08
N PRO A 441 -5.24 -9.81 -10.93
CA PRO A 441 -5.66 -10.27 -12.24
C PRO A 441 -4.46 -10.86 -12.96
N PRO A 442 -4.63 -12.00 -13.66
CA PRO A 442 -3.52 -12.69 -14.28
C PRO A 442 -2.78 -11.67 -15.16
N THR A 443 -1.46 -11.61 -15.04
CA THR A 443 -0.69 -10.68 -15.85
C THR A 443 -0.34 -11.35 -17.17
N PRO A 444 -0.50 -10.68 -18.32
CA PRO A 444 -0.02 -11.17 -19.60
C PRO A 444 1.48 -11.41 -19.52
N PRO A 445 2.03 -12.40 -20.24
CA PRO A 445 3.47 -12.52 -20.39
C PRO A 445 3.96 -11.22 -21.00
N GLY A 446 4.58 -10.39 -20.17
CA GLY A 446 5.37 -9.27 -20.62
C GLY A 446 6.48 -9.79 -21.51
N THR A 447 7.22 -8.89 -22.13
CA THR A 447 8.61 -9.27 -22.40
C THR A 447 9.20 -9.69 -21.04
N ASN A 448 9.50 -10.97 -20.85
CA ASN A 448 10.32 -11.50 -19.74
C ASN A 448 11.77 -11.02 -19.86
N ARG A 449 11.95 -9.81 -20.39
CA ARG A 449 13.13 -8.99 -20.24
C ARG A 449 12.76 -8.08 -19.07
N GLY A 450 13.21 -8.41 -17.86
CA GLY A 450 13.10 -7.45 -16.76
C GLY A 450 13.66 -6.09 -17.23
N ILE A 451 13.04 -4.96 -16.87
CA ILE A 451 13.62 -3.60 -17.07
C ILE A 451 13.99 -3.14 -18.50
N ASP A 452 14.07 -4.01 -19.49
CA ASP A 452 14.95 -3.81 -20.64
C ASP A 452 14.32 -2.94 -21.71
N SER A 453 15.12 -1.97 -22.14
CA SER A 453 14.90 -0.88 -23.11
C SER A 453 14.09 0.32 -22.62
N GLY A 454 13.16 0.11 -21.69
CA GLY A 454 12.21 1.15 -21.27
C GLY A 454 12.22 1.53 -19.79
N ARG A 455 12.80 0.79 -18.85
CA ARG A 455 12.67 1.12 -17.42
C ARG A 455 14.02 1.25 -16.76
N HIS A 456 14.48 2.49 -16.59
CA HIS A 456 15.74 2.79 -15.92
C HIS A 456 15.51 3.82 -14.84
N ILE A 457 16.38 3.80 -13.82
CA ILE A 457 16.37 4.77 -12.74
C ILE A 457 16.44 6.17 -13.33
N LEU A 458 15.39 6.93 -13.04
CA LEU A 458 15.26 8.32 -13.44
C LEU A 458 16.18 9.15 -12.56
N GLU A 459 17.19 9.77 -13.16
CA GLU A 459 18.08 10.66 -12.43
C GLU A 459 17.58 12.10 -12.48
N PRO A 460 17.94 12.96 -11.52
CA PRO A 460 17.60 14.38 -11.58
C PRO A 460 18.03 15.06 -12.89
N LYS A 461 19.14 14.63 -13.51
CA LYS A 461 19.58 15.19 -14.80
C LYS A 461 18.61 14.88 -15.94
N ASP A 462 17.92 13.74 -15.86
CA ASP A 462 16.96 13.24 -16.85
C ASP A 462 15.61 13.98 -16.72
N GLU A 463 15.30 14.49 -15.51
CA GLU A 463 14.10 15.30 -15.23
C GLU A 463 14.29 16.80 -15.55
N GLY A 464 15.54 17.26 -15.56
CA GLY A 464 15.90 18.64 -15.84
C GLY A 464 15.89 18.97 -17.33
N SER A 465 16.08 20.24 -17.68
CA SER A 465 16.13 20.65 -19.08
C SER A 465 17.39 20.17 -19.81
N HIS A 466 17.18 19.74 -21.05
CA HIS A 466 18.22 19.22 -21.91
C HIS A 466 18.75 20.26 -22.89
N ARG A 467 20.09 20.41 -22.92
CA ARG A 467 20.78 21.27 -23.89
C ARG A 467 21.32 20.43 -25.05
N LEU A 468 20.64 20.49 -26.18
CA LEU A 468 21.05 19.78 -27.40
C LEU A 468 22.13 20.57 -28.17
N LEU A 469 23.11 19.86 -28.74
CA LEU A 469 24.33 20.41 -29.39
C LEU A 469 24.03 21.27 -30.64
N PHE A 470 22.88 21.04 -31.28
CA PHE A 470 22.17 21.97 -32.16
C PHE A 470 20.92 22.34 -31.35
N GLU A 471 20.57 23.61 -31.17
CA GLU A 471 19.32 24.04 -30.49
C GLU A 471 18.06 23.60 -31.27
N ALA A 472 17.86 22.29 -31.43
CA ALA A 472 16.63 21.65 -31.83
C ALA A 472 15.71 21.71 -30.61
N ASP A 473 15.17 22.90 -30.38
CA ASP A 473 14.50 23.31 -29.16
C ASP A 473 13.07 22.77 -29.06
N ARG A 474 12.89 21.48 -28.82
CA ARG A 474 11.58 20.98 -28.40
C ARG A 474 11.69 20.18 -27.10
N GLU A 475 10.99 20.65 -26.09
CA GLU A 475 10.99 20.03 -24.78
C GLU A 475 9.67 20.36 -24.06
N TRP A 476 9.12 19.38 -23.36
CA TRP A 476 7.79 19.48 -22.74
C TRP A 476 7.82 18.78 -21.39
N TRP A 477 7.29 19.43 -20.36
CA TRP A 477 6.92 18.79 -19.10
C TRP A 477 5.40 18.83 -19.02
N TYR A 478 4.78 17.66 -19.01
CA TYR A 478 3.34 17.53 -19.13
C TYR A 478 2.79 16.73 -17.97
N TYR A 479 1.66 17.21 -17.47
CA TYR A 479 0.92 16.63 -16.35
C TYR A 479 -0.55 16.59 -16.73
N ASN A 480 -1.20 15.48 -16.40
CA ASN A 480 -2.66 15.46 -16.34
C ASN A 480 -3.13 14.76 -15.07
N VAL A 481 -4.39 15.01 -14.71
CA VAL A 481 -5.04 14.42 -13.54
C VAL A 481 -6.52 14.23 -13.78
N PHE A 482 -7.07 13.12 -13.30
CA PHE A 482 -8.49 12.84 -13.17
C PHE A 482 -8.84 12.86 -11.69
N PHE A 483 -9.77 13.71 -11.28
CA PHE A 483 -10.21 13.83 -9.89
C PHE A 483 -11.29 12.79 -9.59
N ASP A 484 -10.87 11.55 -9.35
CA ASP A 484 -11.75 10.37 -9.25
C ASP A 484 -11.62 9.61 -7.91
N ILE A 485 -10.87 10.16 -6.94
CA ILE A 485 -10.67 9.55 -5.63
C ILE A 485 -11.76 10.01 -4.65
N PRO A 486 -12.37 9.10 -3.86
CA PRO A 486 -13.42 9.46 -2.91
C PRO A 486 -13.02 10.60 -1.95
N GLY A 487 -13.91 11.58 -1.79
CA GLY A 487 -13.68 12.75 -0.93
C GLY A 487 -13.11 13.97 -1.64
N THR A 488 -12.85 13.89 -2.95
CA THR A 488 -12.48 15.05 -3.80
C THR A 488 -13.67 15.97 -4.07
N ASP A 489 -13.48 17.29 -4.02
CA ASP A 489 -14.55 18.27 -4.26
C ASP A 489 -14.97 18.38 -5.75
N LEU A 490 -14.09 17.99 -6.67
CA LEU A 490 -14.29 18.07 -8.12
C LEU A 490 -14.43 16.68 -8.75
N GLU A 491 -15.23 15.80 -8.14
CA GLU A 491 -15.40 14.42 -8.60
C GLU A 491 -15.82 14.31 -10.08
N GLY A 492 -15.04 13.55 -10.85
CA GLY A 492 -15.23 13.31 -12.28
C GLY A 492 -14.72 14.42 -13.20
N TRP A 493 -14.05 15.44 -12.66
CA TRP A 493 -13.36 16.46 -13.45
C TRP A 493 -11.95 15.98 -13.82
N SER A 494 -11.35 16.61 -14.83
CA SER A 494 -9.95 16.35 -15.18
C SER A 494 -9.23 17.62 -15.61
N MET A 495 -7.90 17.61 -15.52
CA MET A 495 -7.08 18.77 -15.80
C MET A 495 -5.79 18.38 -16.54
N ILE A 496 -5.32 19.30 -17.37
CA ILE A 496 -4.00 19.27 -18.02
C ILE A 496 -3.21 20.49 -17.54
N ILE A 497 -1.93 20.30 -17.21
CA ILE A 497 -0.95 21.38 -17.00
C ILE A 497 0.33 21.02 -17.73
N SER A 498 0.83 21.90 -18.59
CA SER A 498 2.02 21.59 -19.39
C SER A 498 2.88 22.80 -19.72
N PHE A 499 4.21 22.62 -19.65
CA PHE A 499 5.23 23.65 -19.82
C PHE A 499 6.09 23.36 -21.04
N ASN A 500 5.95 24.20 -22.06
CA ASN A 500 6.22 23.77 -23.42
C ASN A 500 7.20 24.68 -24.14
N LYS A 501 8.36 24.13 -24.50
CA LYS A 501 9.38 24.77 -25.33
C LYS A 501 9.18 24.29 -26.77
N MET A 502 8.66 25.18 -27.62
CA MET A 502 8.32 24.86 -29.03
C MET A 502 9.51 25.02 -29.96
N ALA A 503 9.67 24.13 -30.94
CA ALA A 503 10.70 24.26 -31.97
C ALA A 503 10.38 25.36 -33.00
N PRO A 504 11.40 25.92 -33.70
CA PRO A 504 11.15 26.91 -34.76
C PRO A 504 10.15 26.43 -35.81
N GLY A 505 10.19 25.14 -36.19
CA GLY A 505 9.27 24.56 -37.17
C GLY A 505 7.80 24.58 -36.75
N ASP A 506 7.52 24.72 -35.45
CA ASP A 506 6.17 24.59 -34.87
C ASP A 506 5.32 25.82 -35.16
N LEU A 507 5.95 26.99 -35.27
CA LEU A 507 5.25 28.27 -35.44
C LEU A 507 5.92 29.13 -36.52
N ARG A 508 6.14 28.56 -37.72
CA ARG A 508 6.74 29.22 -38.90
C ARG A 508 8.09 29.90 -38.60
N PHE A 509 9.07 29.12 -38.19
CA PHE A 509 10.45 29.55 -37.91
C PHE A 509 10.60 30.46 -36.68
N VAL A 510 9.63 30.47 -35.77
CA VAL A 510 9.69 31.24 -34.52
C VAL A 510 9.78 30.29 -33.32
N LYS A 511 10.78 30.50 -32.48
CA LYS A 511 10.92 29.82 -31.18
C LYS A 511 9.96 30.44 -30.17
N ARG A 512 9.05 29.65 -29.59
CA ARG A 512 8.07 30.11 -28.60
C ARG A 512 8.04 29.23 -27.38
N ASP A 513 7.64 29.82 -26.27
CA ASP A 513 7.29 29.11 -25.05
C ASP A 513 5.78 29.19 -24.87
N ASN A 514 5.17 28.08 -24.46
CA ASN A 514 3.75 27.96 -24.16
C ASN A 514 3.56 27.42 -22.74
N PHE A 515 2.48 27.83 -22.09
CA PHE A 515 1.93 27.19 -20.91
C PHE A 515 0.52 26.74 -21.24
N PHE A 516 0.24 25.46 -21.05
CA PHE A 516 -1.09 24.90 -21.25
C PHE A 516 -1.72 24.60 -19.90
N MET A 517 -2.97 25.02 -19.73
CA MET A 517 -3.77 24.71 -18.57
C MET A 517 -5.23 24.64 -19.00
N VAL A 518 -5.84 23.47 -18.87
CA VAL A 518 -7.22 23.22 -19.28
C VAL A 518 -7.91 22.39 -18.22
N LEU A 519 -9.11 22.82 -17.82
CA LEU A 519 -9.97 22.10 -16.87
C LEU A 519 -11.19 21.57 -17.63
N TYR A 520 -11.55 20.31 -17.40
CA TYR A 520 -12.71 19.65 -17.96
C TYR A 520 -13.67 19.25 -16.84
N ASP A 521 -14.96 19.51 -17.01
CA ASP A 521 -15.96 19.06 -16.06
C ASP A 521 -16.61 17.72 -16.45
N ASN A 522 -17.40 17.19 -15.54
CA ASN A 522 -18.15 15.95 -15.73
C ASN A 522 -19.39 16.10 -16.65
N GLN A 523 -19.70 17.32 -17.12
CA GLN A 523 -20.80 17.66 -18.02
C GLN A 523 -20.33 17.97 -19.45
N SER A 524 -19.06 17.67 -19.76
CA SER A 524 -18.42 17.92 -21.07
C SER A 524 -18.27 19.41 -21.42
N ASN A 525 -18.16 20.29 -20.43
CA ASN A 525 -17.63 21.65 -20.62
C ASN A 525 -16.11 21.66 -20.43
N LEU A 526 -15.43 22.54 -21.16
CA LEU A 526 -14.00 22.77 -21.01
C LEU A 526 -13.74 24.25 -20.70
N TYR A 527 -12.70 24.50 -19.90
CA TYR A 527 -12.26 25.82 -19.48
C TYR A 527 -10.80 26.01 -19.90
N ASP A 528 -10.58 26.91 -20.86
CA ASP A 528 -9.28 27.18 -21.47
C ASP A 528 -8.54 28.31 -20.73
N PHE A 529 -7.40 27.97 -20.11
CA PHE A 529 -6.50 28.91 -19.42
C PHE A 529 -5.11 28.97 -20.08
N ASN A 530 -4.99 28.58 -21.34
CA ASN A 530 -3.70 28.49 -22.03
C ASN A 530 -3.04 29.88 -22.23
N ILE A 531 -1.72 29.95 -22.03
CA ILE A 531 -0.90 31.11 -22.38
C ILE A 531 0.07 30.73 -23.50
N LEU A 532 -0.37 30.97 -24.74
CA LEU A 532 0.33 30.53 -25.94
C LEU A 532 1.22 31.60 -26.56
N ASN A 533 2.15 31.14 -27.40
CA ASN A 533 3.02 31.91 -28.29
C ASN A 533 3.87 32.99 -27.59
N GLN A 534 4.33 32.74 -26.35
CA GLN A 534 5.21 33.68 -25.65
C GLN A 534 6.63 33.63 -26.21
N ARG A 535 7.40 34.71 -26.02
CA ARG A 535 8.78 34.82 -26.53
C ARG A 535 9.67 33.75 -25.86
N ARG A 536 10.55 33.09 -26.61
CA ARG A 536 11.57 32.20 -26.06
C ARG A 536 12.33 32.85 -24.88
N GLY A 537 12.50 32.09 -23.81
CA GLY A 537 13.09 32.53 -22.54
C GLY A 537 12.06 33.01 -21.52
N THR A 538 10.76 32.90 -21.84
CA THR A 538 9.68 33.06 -20.86
C THR A 538 9.63 31.85 -19.94
N LEU A 539 9.85 30.65 -20.50
CA LEU A 539 10.09 29.43 -19.74
C LEU A 539 11.55 29.42 -19.26
N LYS A 540 11.74 29.44 -17.95
CA LYS A 540 13.02 29.26 -17.26
C LYS A 540 13.08 27.84 -16.72
N TYR A 541 14.28 27.28 -16.64
CA TYR A 541 14.48 25.89 -16.23
C TYR A 541 15.89 25.67 -15.67
N LYS A 542 16.06 24.61 -14.87
CA LYS A 542 17.38 24.06 -14.49
C LYS A 542 17.59 22.70 -15.14
N SER A 543 18.81 22.17 -15.05
CA SER A 543 19.22 20.88 -15.63
C SER A 543 19.29 19.74 -14.60
N SER A 544 18.65 19.88 -13.44
CA SER A 544 18.65 18.87 -12.37
C SER A 544 17.34 18.96 -11.60
N GLY A 545 16.58 17.86 -11.60
CA GLY A 545 15.18 17.79 -11.20
C GLY A 545 14.27 18.57 -12.14
N VAL A 546 12.97 18.38 -11.97
CA VAL A 546 12.00 19.33 -12.48
C VAL A 546 12.19 20.61 -11.65
N ASP A 547 12.61 21.69 -12.30
CA ASP A 547 12.61 23.04 -11.71
C ASP A 547 12.42 24.02 -12.87
N ILE A 548 11.15 24.22 -13.21
CA ILE A 548 10.73 25.01 -14.35
C ILE A 548 9.77 26.12 -13.91
N GLN A 549 9.85 27.26 -14.59
CA GLN A 549 9.02 28.43 -14.29
C GLN A 549 8.61 29.14 -15.58
N PHE A 550 7.31 29.31 -15.77
CA PHE A 550 6.70 30.12 -16.83
C PHE A 550 5.87 31.25 -16.19
N LYS A 551 6.43 32.46 -16.17
CA LYS A 551 5.84 33.61 -15.45
C LYS A 551 5.57 33.23 -13.98
N ASN A 552 4.32 33.25 -13.53
CA ASN A 552 3.92 32.86 -12.18
C ASN A 552 3.73 31.34 -12.02
N ASN A 553 3.62 30.59 -13.11
CA ASN A 553 3.41 29.14 -13.12
C ASN A 553 4.76 28.42 -12.97
N TRP A 554 4.79 27.28 -12.29
CA TRP A 554 6.01 26.51 -12.09
C TRP A 554 5.74 25.05 -11.77
N ALA A 555 6.73 24.19 -11.97
CA ALA A 555 6.74 22.83 -11.44
C ALA A 555 8.11 22.53 -10.84
N LYS A 556 8.14 21.80 -9.72
CA LYS A 556 9.36 21.47 -8.97
C LYS A 556 9.32 20.08 -8.36
N GLY A 557 10.45 19.37 -8.36
CA GLY A 557 10.58 18.09 -7.67
C GLY A 557 11.54 17.15 -8.37
N THR A 558 11.58 15.92 -7.86
CA THR A 558 12.30 14.79 -8.44
C THR A 558 11.49 13.54 -8.15
N TYR A 559 11.53 12.54 -9.03
CA TYR A 559 10.89 11.25 -8.77
C TYR A 559 11.17 10.74 -7.35
N PRO A 560 10.15 10.27 -6.61
CA PRO A 560 8.77 10.04 -7.06
C PRO A 560 7.81 11.24 -6.86
N SER A 561 8.27 12.44 -6.51
CA SER A 561 7.37 13.53 -6.08
C SER A 561 7.61 14.87 -6.77
N TRP A 562 6.54 15.50 -7.25
CA TRP A 562 6.56 16.83 -7.88
C TRP A 562 5.41 17.71 -7.40
N GLN A 563 5.68 19.00 -7.31
CA GLN A 563 4.68 20.04 -7.05
C GLN A 563 4.45 20.84 -8.34
N VAL A 564 3.19 21.07 -8.67
CA VAL A 564 2.79 21.78 -9.89
C VAL A 564 1.87 22.93 -9.52
N HIS A 565 2.26 24.14 -9.94
CA HIS A 565 1.53 25.37 -9.70
C HIS A 565 1.12 26.06 -11.01
N GLY A 566 -0.17 26.35 -11.14
CA GLY A 566 -0.76 27.11 -12.23
C GLY A 566 -1.56 28.30 -11.72
N GLU A 567 -1.34 29.47 -12.28
CA GLU A 567 -2.07 30.71 -11.96
C GLU A 567 -2.37 31.50 -13.24
N VAL A 568 -3.66 31.64 -13.57
CA VAL A 568 -4.13 32.41 -14.73
C VAL A 568 -5.37 33.21 -14.37
N GLY A 569 -5.21 34.53 -14.21
CA GLY A 569 -6.33 35.39 -13.82
C GLY A 569 -6.74 35.12 -12.37
N GLU A 570 -7.96 34.62 -12.16
CA GLU A 570 -8.49 34.30 -10.82
C GLU A 570 -8.38 32.81 -10.47
N ILE A 571 -7.97 31.95 -11.41
CA ILE A 571 -7.73 30.54 -11.11
C ILE A 571 -6.31 30.33 -10.60
N VAL A 572 -6.19 29.63 -9.47
CA VAL A 572 -4.93 29.15 -8.88
C VAL A 572 -5.05 27.66 -8.64
N VAL A 573 -4.03 26.89 -9.03
CA VAL A 573 -3.97 25.44 -8.92
C VAL A 573 -2.64 25.09 -8.27
N ASP A 574 -2.69 24.34 -7.18
CA ASP A 574 -1.53 23.82 -6.46
C ASP A 574 -1.74 22.33 -6.25
N LEU A 575 -0.96 21.50 -6.94
CA LEU A 575 -1.10 20.04 -6.94
C LEU A 575 0.24 19.38 -6.60
N ASP A 576 0.21 18.40 -5.70
CA ASP A 576 1.32 17.51 -5.37
C ASP A 576 1.08 16.15 -6.04
N PHE A 577 2.00 15.75 -6.91
CA PHE A 577 2.03 14.46 -7.61
C PHE A 577 3.02 13.55 -6.89
N THR A 578 2.59 12.34 -6.53
CA THR A 578 3.44 11.27 -6.00
C THR A 578 3.27 10.02 -6.86
N ALA A 579 4.32 9.62 -7.57
CA ALA A 579 4.35 8.42 -8.39
C ALA A 579 4.18 7.16 -7.54
N ASP A 580 3.26 6.28 -7.95
CA ASP A 580 3.13 4.91 -7.44
C ASP A 580 3.54 3.88 -8.50
N PHE A 581 4.22 4.34 -9.55
CA PHE A 581 4.58 3.57 -10.73
C PHE A 581 6.00 3.89 -11.18
N MET A 582 6.76 2.87 -11.60
CA MET A 582 8.10 3.08 -12.11
C MET A 582 8.10 3.91 -13.40
N PRO A 583 9.11 4.79 -13.60
CA PRO A 583 9.27 5.51 -14.85
C PRO A 583 9.46 4.57 -16.04
N VAL A 584 8.79 4.90 -17.14
CA VAL A 584 8.82 4.16 -18.40
C VAL A 584 9.33 5.07 -19.51
N TRP A 585 10.56 4.85 -19.91
CA TRP A 585 11.19 5.30 -21.14
C TRP A 585 10.54 4.67 -22.37
N VAL A 586 10.30 5.50 -23.37
CA VAL A 586 9.62 5.11 -24.60
C VAL A 586 10.61 5.07 -25.75
N GLU A 587 10.87 3.88 -26.26
CA GLU A 587 11.60 3.74 -27.51
C GLU A 587 10.69 4.03 -28.71
N GLY A 588 11.19 4.79 -29.70
CA GLY A 588 10.49 4.96 -30.98
C GLY A 588 9.58 6.18 -31.14
N ARG A 589 9.27 6.94 -30.08
CA ARG A 589 8.62 8.26 -30.20
C ARG A 589 9.64 9.37 -30.50
N SER A 590 10.70 9.51 -29.69
CA SER A 590 11.73 10.55 -29.87
C SER A 590 13.07 10.02 -30.43
N SER A 591 13.41 8.75 -30.17
CA SER A 591 14.77 8.20 -30.32
C SER A 591 15.16 7.59 -31.68
N ASN A 592 14.22 7.35 -32.60
CA ASN A 592 14.48 6.51 -33.79
C ASN A 592 14.58 7.22 -35.15
N LEU A 593 15.42 8.26 -35.23
CA LEU A 593 16.13 8.57 -36.48
C LEU A 593 17.54 7.92 -36.45
N PRO A 594 17.84 6.93 -37.32
CA PRO A 594 18.95 5.97 -37.20
C PRO A 594 20.40 6.49 -37.07
N PHE A 595 20.62 7.80 -37.01
CA PHE A 595 21.98 8.38 -36.95
C PHE A 595 22.11 9.63 -36.06
N PHE A 596 21.02 10.33 -35.71
CA PHE A 596 21.08 11.61 -34.98
C PHE A 596 20.21 11.68 -33.72
N GLY A 597 19.13 10.89 -33.61
CA GLY A 597 18.20 10.94 -32.46
C GLY A 597 18.78 10.31 -31.19
N LYS A 598 19.49 9.19 -31.35
CA LYS A 598 19.97 8.32 -30.26
C LYS A 598 20.78 8.99 -29.15
N TYR A 599 21.41 10.14 -29.41
CA TYR A 599 22.24 10.81 -28.39
C TYR A 599 21.53 12.00 -27.73
N TRP A 600 20.52 12.60 -28.38
CA TRP A 600 20.08 13.98 -28.14
C TRP A 600 18.56 14.11 -28.01
N SER A 601 17.87 13.01 -27.73
CA SER A 601 16.42 12.99 -27.49
C SER A 601 16.08 11.92 -26.46
N GLY A 602 15.03 12.14 -25.69
CA GLY A 602 14.52 11.20 -24.71
C GLY A 602 13.06 11.46 -24.42
N ASP A 603 12.42 10.42 -23.94
CA ASP A 603 10.99 10.36 -23.69
C ASP A 603 10.80 9.34 -22.58
N TYR A 604 10.31 9.80 -21.44
CA TYR A 604 9.82 8.93 -20.40
C TYR A 604 8.49 9.45 -19.87
N TYR A 605 7.73 8.53 -19.29
CA TYR A 605 6.51 8.86 -18.59
C TYR A 605 6.38 8.08 -17.30
N ILE A 606 5.55 8.61 -16.41
CA ILE A 606 5.09 8.02 -15.17
C ILE A 606 3.63 7.62 -15.43
N PRO A 607 3.35 6.31 -15.58
CA PRO A 607 2.01 5.84 -15.94
C PRO A 607 0.93 6.30 -14.97
N ARG A 608 1.24 6.32 -13.67
CA ARG A 608 0.32 6.73 -12.62
C ARG A 608 1.01 7.47 -11.47
N CYS A 609 0.34 8.51 -11.00
CA CYS A 609 0.64 9.25 -9.79
C CYS A 609 -0.63 9.36 -8.93
N PHE A 610 -0.49 9.33 -7.61
CA PHE A 610 -1.48 9.91 -6.71
C PHE A 610 -1.33 11.43 -6.71
N VAL A 611 -2.43 12.16 -6.84
CA VAL A 611 -2.46 13.62 -6.86
C VAL A 611 -3.34 14.13 -5.73
N GLU A 612 -2.81 15.07 -4.95
CA GLU A 612 -3.58 15.82 -3.95
C GLU A 612 -3.27 17.32 -4.04
N GLY A 613 -4.21 18.17 -3.64
CA GLY A 613 -3.95 19.61 -3.61
C GLY A 613 -5.20 20.47 -3.55
N THR A 614 -5.06 21.70 -4.05
CA THR A 614 -6.12 22.71 -4.01
C THR A 614 -6.29 23.43 -5.34
N ILE A 615 -7.53 23.78 -5.66
CA ILE A 615 -7.88 24.65 -6.78
C ILE A 615 -8.70 25.80 -6.24
N LEU A 616 -8.22 27.04 -6.38
CA LEU A 616 -9.00 28.25 -6.16
C LEU A 616 -9.59 28.68 -7.49
N TRP A 617 -10.91 28.67 -7.62
CA TRP A 617 -11.59 29.09 -8.85
C TRP A 617 -12.96 29.71 -8.53
N GLU A 618 -13.28 30.82 -9.20
CA GLU A 618 -14.50 31.62 -8.97
C GLU A 618 -14.70 32.03 -7.49
N GLY A 619 -13.59 32.29 -6.79
CA GLY A 619 -13.60 32.67 -5.37
C GLY A 619 -13.93 31.55 -4.39
N LYS A 620 -13.99 30.29 -4.85
CA LYS A 620 -14.12 29.10 -4.02
C LYS A 620 -12.85 28.25 -4.11
N GLU A 621 -12.39 27.80 -2.94
CA GLU A 621 -11.31 26.82 -2.82
C GLU A 621 -11.91 25.41 -2.84
N TYR A 622 -11.31 24.51 -3.62
CA TYR A 622 -11.68 23.11 -3.79
C TYR A 622 -10.49 22.25 -3.35
N ILE A 623 -10.73 21.28 -2.48
CA ILE A 623 -9.74 20.26 -2.10
C ILE A 623 -9.90 19.09 -3.06
N VAL A 624 -8.81 18.70 -3.72
CA VAL A 624 -8.88 17.72 -4.80
C VAL A 624 -7.92 16.56 -4.58
N TYR A 625 -8.39 15.37 -4.96
CA TYR A 625 -7.66 14.10 -4.99
C TYR A 625 -7.91 13.40 -6.32
N GLY A 626 -6.91 12.71 -6.87
CA GLY A 626 -7.05 12.07 -8.17
C GLY A 626 -5.90 11.17 -8.59
N LYS A 627 -6.09 10.48 -9.72
CA LYS A 627 -5.02 9.78 -10.44
C LYS A 627 -4.43 10.69 -11.50
N GLY A 628 -3.11 10.80 -11.52
CA GLY A 628 -2.35 11.64 -12.44
C GLY A 628 -1.40 10.86 -13.32
N TYR A 629 -0.87 11.57 -14.30
CA TYR A 629 0.14 11.12 -15.25
C TYR A 629 1.17 12.23 -15.44
N HIS A 630 2.42 11.85 -15.65
CA HIS A 630 3.49 12.79 -15.98
C HIS A 630 4.33 12.24 -17.13
N ASP A 631 4.61 13.02 -18.16
CA ASP A 631 5.68 12.72 -19.11
C ASP A 631 6.60 13.92 -19.36
N HIS A 632 7.82 13.59 -19.74
CA HIS A 632 8.85 14.55 -20.08
C HIS A 632 9.57 14.08 -21.32
N VAL A 633 9.49 14.92 -22.35
CA VAL A 633 10.01 14.60 -23.68
C VAL A 633 10.91 15.73 -24.14
N TRP A 634 12.10 15.39 -24.60
CA TRP A 634 13.02 16.29 -25.31
C TRP A 634 13.39 15.64 -26.64
N GLU A 635 13.20 16.36 -27.76
CA GLU A 635 13.37 15.75 -29.08
C GLU A 635 14.07 16.64 -30.11
N SER A 636 14.83 15.98 -30.99
CA SER A 636 15.47 16.60 -32.15
C SER A 636 14.55 16.48 -33.38
N ASN A 637 13.85 17.57 -33.68
CA ASN A 637 13.04 17.82 -34.90
C ASN A 637 12.93 16.67 -35.92
N ILE A 638 11.88 15.85 -35.87
CA ILE A 638 11.36 15.24 -37.10
C ILE A 638 10.89 16.40 -37.99
N PRO A 639 11.48 16.62 -39.18
CA PRO A 639 11.11 17.76 -39.99
C PRO A 639 9.63 17.68 -40.36
N ARG A 640 8.86 18.75 -40.15
CA ARG A 640 7.40 18.76 -40.39
C ARG A 640 6.97 18.47 -41.82
N PHE A 641 7.87 18.49 -42.80
CA PHE A 641 7.57 18.01 -44.15
C PHE A 641 7.52 16.48 -44.25
N VAL A 642 7.98 15.77 -43.21
CA VAL A 642 8.00 14.30 -43.11
C VAL A 642 6.80 13.77 -42.32
N THR A 643 6.26 14.53 -41.37
CA THR A 643 5.14 14.12 -40.50
C THR A 643 3.81 14.82 -40.88
N ARG A 644 2.69 14.14 -40.69
CA ARG A 644 1.30 14.63 -40.74
C ARG A 644 0.74 14.94 -39.36
N GLY A 645 1.52 14.71 -38.30
CA GLY A 645 1.12 14.84 -36.90
C GLY A 645 1.38 13.55 -36.12
N TRP A 646 0.83 13.48 -34.93
CA TRP A 646 0.84 12.30 -34.06
C TRP A 646 -0.51 12.12 -33.39
N ASP A 647 -0.75 10.89 -32.94
CA ASP A 647 -1.79 10.52 -32.00
C ASP A 647 -1.07 10.02 -30.73
N TRP A 648 -1.55 10.46 -29.57
CA TRP A 648 -1.04 10.06 -28.28
C TRP A 648 -2.20 9.86 -27.30
N ALA A 649 -2.04 8.93 -26.37
CA ALA A 649 -2.93 8.80 -25.23
C ALA A 649 -2.28 8.08 -24.05
N ASN A 650 -2.76 8.39 -22.85
CA ASN A 650 -2.59 7.58 -21.66
C ASN A 650 -3.96 7.11 -21.16
N PHE A 651 -4.06 5.88 -20.68
CA PHE A 651 -5.30 5.29 -20.19
C PHE A 651 -5.11 4.66 -18.81
N HIS A 652 -6.05 4.94 -17.91
CA HIS A 652 -6.20 4.34 -16.59
C HIS A 652 -7.41 3.39 -16.61
N PHE A 653 -7.23 2.14 -16.16
CA PHE A 653 -8.29 1.14 -16.11
C PHE A 653 -8.73 0.83 -14.66
N ASP A 654 -9.99 0.38 -14.51
CA ASP A 654 -10.59 0.08 -13.21
C ASP A 654 -9.85 -1.03 -12.45
N ASN A 655 -9.18 -1.93 -13.16
CA ASN A 655 -8.35 -3.01 -12.61
C ASN A 655 -6.90 -2.56 -12.28
N GLY A 656 -6.61 -1.26 -12.34
CA GLY A 656 -5.29 -0.69 -12.05
C GLY A 656 -4.27 -0.80 -13.18
N TRP A 657 -4.67 -1.28 -14.36
CA TRP A 657 -3.80 -1.35 -15.52
C TRP A 657 -3.64 0.04 -16.15
N GLU A 658 -2.47 0.26 -16.75
CA GLU A 658 -2.12 1.51 -17.43
C GLU A 658 -1.75 1.23 -18.87
N ILE A 659 -2.14 2.08 -19.82
CA ILE A 659 -1.72 1.96 -21.21
C ILE A 659 -1.18 3.29 -21.72
N TYR A 660 -0.02 3.24 -22.38
CA TYR A 660 0.53 4.33 -23.16
C TYR A 660 0.42 4.00 -24.64
N LEU A 661 -0.05 4.98 -25.42
CA LEU A 661 -0.18 4.91 -26.86
C LEU A 661 0.49 6.13 -27.48
N SER A 662 1.34 5.90 -28.47
CA SER A 662 1.83 6.96 -29.35
C SER A 662 1.98 6.45 -30.78
N GLN A 663 1.63 7.29 -31.76
CA GLN A 663 1.76 7.01 -33.18
C GLN A 663 2.08 8.30 -33.94
N PHE A 664 3.20 8.36 -34.64
CA PHE A 664 3.43 9.39 -35.64
C PHE A 664 2.88 8.98 -37.00
N LEU A 665 2.20 9.94 -37.64
CA LEU A 665 1.68 9.78 -38.98
C LEU A 665 2.72 10.30 -39.97
N LEU A 666 3.41 9.40 -40.68
CA LEU A 666 4.43 9.80 -41.65
C LEU A 666 3.83 10.07 -43.04
N ARG A 667 4.34 11.13 -43.67
CA ARG A 667 4.13 11.49 -45.08
C ARG A 667 5.13 10.78 -45.99
N TRP A 668 6.37 10.62 -45.53
CA TRP A 668 7.43 9.93 -46.25
C TRP A 668 8.40 9.21 -45.29
N PRO A 669 8.75 7.93 -45.50
CA PRO A 669 8.10 7.02 -46.44
C PRO A 669 6.62 6.80 -46.06
N PRO A 670 5.70 6.75 -47.04
CA PRO A 670 4.29 6.47 -46.76
C PRO A 670 4.15 5.05 -46.19
N ASN A 671 3.17 4.85 -45.30
CA ASN A 671 2.85 3.57 -44.66
C ASN A 671 3.92 3.03 -43.68
N LYS A 672 4.91 3.83 -43.29
CA LYS A 672 5.77 3.47 -42.16
C LYS A 672 5.18 4.05 -40.87
N LEU A 673 4.90 3.17 -39.92
CA LEU A 673 4.49 3.54 -38.56
C LEU A 673 5.75 3.74 -37.70
N THR A 674 5.69 4.75 -36.84
CA THR A 674 6.64 4.98 -35.76
C THR A 674 5.84 5.38 -34.54
N GLY A 675 6.14 4.81 -33.38
CA GLY A 675 5.30 4.93 -32.20
C GLY A 675 5.54 3.78 -31.24
N ALA A 676 4.75 3.76 -30.18
CA ALA A 676 4.80 2.76 -29.13
C ALA A 676 3.40 2.50 -28.58
N LEU A 677 3.08 1.24 -28.35
CA LEU A 677 1.94 0.80 -27.57
C LEU A 677 2.47 -0.05 -26.42
N LEU A 678 2.28 0.44 -25.20
CA LEU A 678 2.77 -0.17 -23.97
C LEU A 678 1.57 -0.42 -23.06
N VAL A 679 1.37 -1.67 -22.65
CA VAL A 679 0.37 -2.05 -21.65
C VAL A 679 1.12 -2.43 -20.40
N SER A 680 0.80 -1.77 -19.29
CA SER A 680 1.39 -2.00 -17.98
C SER A 680 0.32 -2.50 -17.01
N PRO A 681 0.17 -3.83 -16.83
CA PRO A 681 -0.76 -4.40 -15.86
C PRO A 681 -0.51 -3.96 -14.42
N ASN A 682 0.72 -3.61 -14.11
CA ASN A 682 1.20 -3.14 -12.82
C ASN A 682 2.49 -2.35 -13.01
N ASP A 683 3.07 -1.89 -11.90
CA ASP A 683 4.30 -1.13 -11.82
C ASP A 683 5.53 -1.81 -12.46
N ARG A 684 5.48 -3.11 -12.81
CA ARG A 684 6.64 -3.96 -13.19
C ARG A 684 6.54 -4.66 -14.55
N ASN A 685 5.35 -5.12 -14.93
CA ASN A 685 5.14 -5.81 -16.20
C ASN A 685 4.79 -4.77 -17.28
N ILE A 686 5.49 -4.84 -18.42
CA ILE A 686 5.11 -4.17 -19.66
C ILE A 686 4.97 -5.20 -20.78
N VAL A 687 3.84 -5.12 -21.47
CA VAL A 687 3.68 -5.69 -22.80
C VAL A 687 3.85 -4.55 -23.81
N GLU A 688 4.92 -4.60 -24.57
CA GLU A 688 5.19 -3.65 -25.66
C GLU A 688 4.85 -4.26 -27.02
N TRP A 689 4.03 -3.58 -27.81
CA TRP A 689 3.84 -3.91 -29.24
C TRP A 689 4.72 -3.07 -30.17
N GLY A 690 5.40 -2.04 -29.65
CA GLY A 690 6.15 -1.08 -30.46
C GLY A 690 5.23 -0.46 -31.52
N THR A 691 5.47 -0.76 -32.79
CA THR A 691 4.65 -0.28 -33.92
C THR A 691 3.66 -1.32 -34.50
N GLU A 692 3.54 -2.49 -33.86
CA GLU A 692 2.72 -3.62 -34.32
C GLU A 692 1.26 -3.53 -33.83
N PHE A 693 0.62 -2.40 -34.11
CA PHE A 693 -0.80 -2.16 -33.81
C PHE A 693 -1.47 -1.35 -34.92
N THR A 694 -2.79 -1.40 -34.97
CA THR A 694 -3.62 -0.62 -35.89
C THR A 694 -4.53 0.32 -35.10
N LEU A 695 -4.62 1.56 -35.57
CA LEU A 695 -5.56 2.56 -35.05
C LEU A 695 -6.52 2.96 -36.19
N GLU A 696 -7.76 2.48 -36.14
CA GLU A 696 -8.81 2.84 -37.08
C GLU A 696 -9.60 4.05 -36.58
N TYR A 697 -9.74 5.08 -37.41
CA TYR A 697 -10.55 6.27 -37.10
C TYR A 697 -12.01 6.03 -37.48
N VAL A 698 -12.82 5.65 -36.49
CA VAL A 698 -14.23 5.30 -36.66
C VAL A 698 -15.11 6.54 -36.89
N GLU A 699 -14.77 7.64 -36.22
CA GLU A 699 -15.47 8.92 -36.35
C GLU A 699 -14.47 10.08 -36.31
N GLU A 700 -14.61 11.04 -37.24
CA GLU A 700 -13.79 12.26 -37.29
C GLU A 700 -14.66 13.52 -37.19
N LYS A 701 -14.15 14.53 -36.48
CA LYS A 701 -14.72 15.89 -36.44
C LYS A 701 -13.82 16.85 -37.24
N LYS A 702 -14.45 17.83 -37.91
CA LYS A 702 -13.73 18.96 -38.53
C LYS A 702 -13.39 20.00 -37.48
N ALA A 703 -12.16 20.52 -37.53
CA ALA A 703 -11.69 21.53 -36.60
C ALA A 703 -12.49 22.84 -36.71
N ASP A 704 -12.89 23.36 -35.56
CA ASP A 704 -13.64 24.58 -35.42
C ASP A 704 -12.81 25.78 -35.94
N GLY A 705 -13.40 26.51 -36.87
CA GLY A 705 -12.72 27.61 -37.54
C GLY A 705 -11.60 27.21 -38.54
N TYR A 706 -11.33 25.93 -38.77
CA TYR A 706 -10.41 25.45 -39.81
C TYR A 706 -10.84 24.10 -40.41
N SER A 707 -11.98 24.09 -41.10
CA SER A 707 -12.65 22.90 -41.67
C SER A 707 -11.81 22.05 -42.64
N ALA A 708 -10.65 22.53 -43.04
CA ALA A 708 -9.69 21.82 -43.89
C ALA A 708 -8.83 20.81 -43.10
N MET A 709 -9.03 20.74 -41.79
CA MET A 709 -8.38 19.84 -40.84
C MET A 709 -9.46 19.05 -40.11
N SER A 710 -9.26 17.73 -40.03
CA SER A 710 -10.09 16.82 -39.24
C SER A 710 -9.25 16.13 -38.19
N TYR A 711 -9.91 15.68 -37.13
CA TYR A 711 -9.31 14.88 -36.08
C TYR A 711 -10.30 13.80 -35.60
N PRO A 712 -9.81 12.62 -35.24
CA PRO A 712 -10.63 11.53 -34.73
C PRO A 712 -11.27 11.85 -33.37
N ARG A 713 -12.52 11.41 -33.22
CA ARG A 713 -13.31 11.43 -31.98
C ARG A 713 -13.59 10.02 -31.47
N LYS A 714 -13.56 9.02 -32.36
CA LYS A 714 -13.64 7.60 -32.02
C LYS A 714 -12.55 6.82 -32.72
N TYR A 715 -11.89 5.95 -31.97
CA TYR A 715 -10.84 5.07 -32.45
C TYR A 715 -11.17 3.64 -32.10
N ARG A 716 -10.71 2.72 -32.95
CA ARG A 716 -10.59 1.31 -32.63
C ARG A 716 -9.12 0.93 -32.71
N LEU A 717 -8.55 0.54 -31.57
CA LEU A 717 -7.20 0.03 -31.45
C LEU A 717 -7.25 -1.49 -31.51
N GLU A 718 -6.47 -2.09 -32.40
CA GLU A 718 -6.24 -3.53 -32.44
C GLU A 718 -4.75 -3.83 -32.49
N ALA A 719 -4.28 -4.66 -31.56
CA ALA A 719 -2.91 -5.14 -31.53
C ALA A 719 -2.91 -6.67 -31.36
N SER A 720 -2.03 -7.36 -32.07
CA SER A 720 -1.91 -8.82 -32.00
C SER A 720 -0.45 -9.23 -32.15
N ARG A 721 0.04 -10.02 -31.19
CA ARG A 721 1.39 -10.57 -31.19
C ARG A 721 1.35 -11.96 -30.55
N ASP A 722 1.89 -12.98 -31.22
CA ASP A 722 1.85 -14.36 -30.73
C ASP A 722 0.40 -14.83 -30.43
N ASP A 723 0.10 -15.18 -29.17
CA ASP A 723 -1.23 -15.52 -28.67
C ASP A 723 -1.94 -14.34 -27.96
N MET A 724 -1.29 -13.17 -27.88
CA MET A 724 -1.81 -11.96 -27.27
C MET A 724 -2.66 -11.16 -28.26
N LYS A 725 -3.84 -10.73 -27.80
CA LYS A 725 -4.75 -9.88 -28.56
C LYS A 725 -5.31 -8.76 -27.68
N LEU A 726 -5.06 -7.52 -28.07
CA LEU A 726 -5.63 -6.32 -27.46
C LEU A 726 -6.61 -5.67 -28.43
N GLU A 727 -7.83 -5.40 -27.96
CA GLU A 727 -8.85 -4.65 -28.69
C GLU A 727 -9.41 -3.57 -27.77
N LEU A 728 -9.34 -2.31 -28.17
CA LEU A 728 -9.91 -1.17 -27.43
C LEU A 728 -10.74 -0.29 -28.35
N ASP A 729 -11.91 0.13 -27.85
CA ASP A 729 -12.71 1.22 -28.41
C ASP A 729 -12.49 2.47 -27.55
N ILE A 730 -12.09 3.57 -28.18
CA ILE A 730 -11.73 4.83 -27.50
C ILE A 730 -12.66 5.94 -28.00
N GLU A 731 -13.35 6.63 -27.10
CA GLU A 731 -14.27 7.74 -27.40
C GLU A 731 -13.85 9.02 -26.68
N VAL A 732 -13.43 10.02 -27.45
CA VAL A 732 -13.12 11.36 -26.95
C VAL A 732 -14.42 12.12 -26.78
N TYR A 733 -14.67 12.67 -25.59
CA TYR A 733 -15.93 13.37 -25.33
C TYR A 733 -15.79 14.89 -25.30
N ASN A 734 -14.63 15.45 -24.96
CA ASN A 734 -14.51 16.90 -24.76
C ASN A 734 -13.10 17.45 -25.10
N ALA A 735 -12.76 17.54 -26.39
CA ALA A 735 -11.42 17.96 -26.80
C ALA A 735 -11.32 19.48 -26.98
N ILE A 736 -10.32 20.12 -26.37
CA ILE A 736 -9.89 21.47 -26.73
C ILE A 736 -9.28 21.47 -28.13
N GLU A 737 -9.54 22.53 -28.90
CA GLU A 737 -9.04 22.67 -30.27
C GLU A 737 -8.13 23.89 -30.43
N ILE A 738 -6.84 23.64 -30.62
CA ILE A 738 -5.83 24.71 -30.77
C ILE A 738 -5.29 24.67 -32.19
N VAL A 739 -5.74 25.63 -33.01
CA VAL A 739 -5.41 25.68 -34.43
C VAL A 739 -4.57 26.91 -34.79
N TRP A 740 -3.30 26.67 -35.12
CA TRP A 740 -2.40 27.68 -35.71
C TRP A 740 -2.57 27.72 -37.23
N LYS A 741 -3.64 28.38 -37.70
CA LYS A 741 -4.04 28.45 -39.13
C LYS A 741 -2.90 28.81 -40.08
N TYR A 742 -2.06 29.78 -39.71
CA TYR A 742 -0.93 30.19 -40.53
C TYR A 742 0.13 29.08 -40.65
N SER A 743 0.42 28.39 -39.55
CA SER A 743 1.38 27.29 -39.56
C SER A 743 0.80 26.00 -40.15
N GLY A 744 -0.53 25.92 -40.33
CA GLY A 744 -1.21 24.73 -40.83
C GLY A 744 -1.20 23.60 -39.82
N ILE A 745 -1.17 23.91 -38.52
CA ILE A 745 -1.06 22.93 -37.43
C ILE A 745 -2.30 23.04 -36.56
N GLY A 746 -2.86 21.89 -36.19
CA GLY A 746 -3.85 21.76 -35.14
C GLY A 746 -3.38 20.78 -34.08
N MET A 747 -3.77 21.06 -32.85
CA MET A 747 -3.60 20.21 -31.68
C MET A 747 -4.98 20.09 -31.04
N PHE A 748 -5.40 18.85 -30.79
CA PHE A 748 -6.71 18.48 -30.28
C PHE A 748 -6.48 17.59 -29.09
N GLU A 749 -6.89 18.02 -27.92
CA GLU A 749 -6.54 17.31 -26.70
C GLU A 749 -7.75 17.22 -25.77
N GLY A 750 -7.98 16.09 -25.14
CA GLY A 750 -9.05 16.00 -24.16
C GLY A 750 -9.31 14.59 -23.66
N PRO A 751 -10.18 14.48 -22.65
CA PRO A 751 -10.44 13.22 -22.01
C PRO A 751 -11.26 12.29 -22.90
N CYS A 752 -11.05 11.00 -22.69
CA CYS A 752 -11.70 9.92 -23.41
C CYS A 752 -12.15 8.80 -22.46
N ARG A 753 -13.11 8.01 -22.93
CA ARG A 753 -13.48 6.72 -22.36
C ARG A 753 -12.86 5.62 -23.19
N VAL A 754 -12.44 4.55 -22.53
CA VAL A 754 -11.85 3.40 -23.20
C VAL A 754 -12.46 2.12 -22.66
N THR A 755 -12.86 1.24 -23.57
CA THR A 755 -13.43 -0.07 -23.24
C THR A 755 -12.88 -1.12 -24.18
N GLY A 756 -12.68 -2.34 -23.72
CA GLY A 756 -12.19 -3.41 -24.58
C GLY A 756 -11.74 -4.65 -23.82
N THR A 757 -10.84 -5.42 -24.44
CA THR A 757 -10.34 -6.66 -23.87
C THR A 757 -8.86 -6.89 -24.19
N PHE A 758 -8.16 -7.55 -23.28
CA PHE A 758 -6.86 -8.14 -23.54
C PHE A 758 -6.92 -9.66 -23.25
N ALA A 759 -6.67 -10.48 -24.26
CA ALA A 759 -6.60 -11.93 -24.17
C ALA A 759 -5.18 -12.47 -24.44
N TRP A 760 -4.78 -13.52 -23.71
CA TRP A 760 -3.54 -14.29 -23.91
C TRP A 760 -3.65 -15.65 -23.22
N SER A 761 -3.01 -16.71 -23.75
CA SER A 761 -2.86 -18.02 -23.10
C SER A 761 -4.13 -18.60 -22.43
N GLY A 762 -5.31 -18.31 -22.98
CA GLY A 762 -6.62 -18.73 -22.44
C GLY A 762 -7.23 -17.80 -21.39
N ASN A 763 -6.50 -16.78 -20.92
CA ASN A 763 -7.00 -15.68 -20.09
C ASN A 763 -7.64 -14.59 -20.96
N ILE A 764 -8.69 -13.95 -20.43
CA ILE A 764 -9.33 -12.77 -21.02
C ILE A 764 -9.61 -11.80 -19.89
N VAL A 765 -9.10 -10.58 -20.01
CA VAL A 765 -9.36 -9.47 -19.08
C VAL A 765 -10.20 -8.43 -19.80
N GLU A 766 -11.33 -8.06 -19.18
CA GLU A 766 -12.12 -6.90 -19.60
C GLU A 766 -11.44 -5.62 -19.12
N LEU A 767 -11.33 -4.66 -20.02
CA LEU A 767 -10.69 -3.38 -19.77
C LEU A 767 -11.74 -2.29 -19.88
N ASN A 768 -12.08 -1.67 -18.76
CA ASN A 768 -12.94 -0.49 -18.69
C ASN A 768 -12.19 0.63 -17.99
N GLY A 769 -12.18 1.82 -18.58
CA GLY A 769 -11.37 2.91 -18.09
C GLY A 769 -11.59 4.23 -18.79
N TYR A 770 -10.68 5.15 -18.52
CA TYR A 770 -10.67 6.51 -19.03
C TYR A 770 -9.24 6.95 -19.30
N GLY A 771 -9.05 8.11 -19.92
CA GLY A 771 -7.71 8.63 -20.14
C GLY A 771 -7.69 9.94 -20.88
N MET A 772 -6.49 10.44 -21.17
CA MET A 772 -6.29 11.66 -21.95
C MET A 772 -5.75 11.30 -23.33
N THR A 773 -6.21 12.00 -24.36
CA THR A 773 -5.65 11.86 -25.71
C THR A 773 -5.23 13.22 -26.26
N GLU A 774 -4.10 13.24 -26.96
CA GLU A 774 -3.61 14.36 -27.74
C GLU A 774 -3.44 13.94 -29.20
N VAL A 775 -4.01 14.71 -30.10
CA VAL A 775 -3.92 14.53 -31.54
C VAL A 775 -3.38 15.78 -32.17
N THR A 776 -2.31 15.65 -32.95
CA THR A 776 -1.83 16.74 -33.80
C THR A 776 -2.03 16.46 -35.27
N ARG A 777 -2.30 17.50 -36.04
CA ARG A 777 -2.44 17.42 -37.49
C ARG A 777 -1.66 18.54 -38.15
N VAL A 778 -0.92 18.21 -39.21
CA VAL A 778 -0.08 19.14 -39.97
C VAL A 778 -0.49 19.11 -41.44
N LYS A 779 -0.94 20.27 -41.94
CA LYS A 779 -1.33 20.49 -43.34
C LYS A 779 -0.31 21.38 -44.03
N TYR A 780 0.28 20.92 -45.14
CA TYR A 780 1.25 21.70 -45.90
C TYR A 780 0.56 22.62 -46.92
N LEU A 781 1.07 23.84 -47.09
CA LEU A 781 0.55 24.83 -48.05
C LEU A 781 0.50 24.30 -49.49
N PHE A 782 1.44 23.44 -49.90
CA PHE A 782 1.51 22.92 -51.27
C PHE A 782 0.54 21.76 -51.55
N GLU A 783 0.06 21.03 -50.53
CA GLU A 783 -1.05 20.07 -50.69
C GLU A 783 -2.32 20.80 -51.10
N SER A 784 -2.56 21.98 -50.52
CA SER A 784 -3.74 22.79 -50.82
C SER A 784 -3.82 23.23 -52.28
N LEU A 785 -2.70 23.30 -53.02
CA LEU A 785 -2.72 23.65 -54.43
C LEU A 785 -3.20 22.47 -55.28
N ALA A 786 -2.72 21.26 -54.99
CA ALA A 786 -3.17 20.04 -55.67
C ALA A 786 -4.63 19.68 -55.32
N ASP A 787 -5.01 19.86 -54.06
CA ASP A 787 -6.39 19.63 -53.61
C ASP A 787 -7.35 20.72 -54.11
N ARG A 788 -6.95 22.00 -54.13
CA ARG A 788 -7.75 23.06 -54.78
C ARG A 788 -7.88 22.87 -56.28
N ILE A 789 -6.83 22.36 -56.94
CA ILE A 789 -6.89 22.01 -58.36
C ILE A 789 -7.90 20.86 -58.53
N LYS A 790 -7.86 19.82 -57.69
CA LYS A 790 -8.87 18.75 -57.73
C LYS A 790 -10.29 19.26 -57.48
N GLU A 791 -10.51 20.11 -56.47
CA GLU A 791 -11.83 20.73 -56.17
C GLU A 791 -12.32 21.69 -57.28
N LEU A 792 -11.42 22.33 -58.02
CA LEU A 792 -11.79 23.17 -59.17
C LEU A 792 -12.10 22.37 -60.43
N PHE A 793 -11.69 21.10 -60.49
CA PHE A 793 -11.88 20.19 -61.63
C PHE A 793 -12.81 18.99 -61.33
N SER A 794 -13.43 18.96 -60.15
CA SER A 794 -14.54 18.07 -59.75
C SER A 794 -15.80 18.90 -59.58
#